data_AF-A0A6C2YTR9-F1
#
_entry.id   AF-A0A6C2YTR9-F1
#
_cell.length_a   1.000
_cell.length_b   1.000
_cell.length_c   1.000
_cell.angle_alpha   90.00
_cell.angle_beta   90.00
_cell.angle_gamma   90.00
#
_symmetry.space_group_name_H-M   'P 1'
#
loop_
_entity.id
_entity.type
_entity.pdbx_description
1 polymer ?
#
loop_
_entity_poly.entity_id
_entity_poly.type
_entity_poly.pdbx_seq_one_letter_code
_entity_poly.pdbx_strand_id
1 'polypeptide(L)'
;MRRFGWIAAVGIGLACSSLAWGQVADSGAESAETIRAVRQWFAGNTGRPGVVLHLGDSITYANPYGQWARSGSGQTDADRAVLKWMHTNARDDQDGWFLAANDHPDGGRSETACSGVRLDEFLAGGKRNLPSLEQMLTRYRPQMAVMLLGTNDVTAQRTVPAFRRDLLTAVGIFRKAKVIPILNTLPPHHHRPDLAKQFSQVIREIARTEQLPLIDLEAEILARRPTDWNGTLMNRNDVHPSASINGVTPTSAPTAENLRNSGYLLRGWLTVRKIAELKRAIIDAPATSPAPTPVPMTGVNPDAEGVKLPVNRDLWLSTVDSEAQGNNGGANKLKLKSYQEFSLVDLDATALRGRVIRSATLHVKLAGPERLHRITISSVSAPWIEGKSSNYQPETGASSFARRVHPDGWWSVPGSDFTSVSLGLGHSLWRMADATPPDANGWQQIPVDPRVVQLRLAGISEGFLMFDDTGSEWSRNGEAFQMRPFPNRYVFSRESGTKSAPYWTISVGETDTAPPNSPQNAAWNATTGTLEWDTPTDVGPAGVVGFRVRIRGQSLPAWQVPLATQPGNWIRMPIDMDGFPQGTPLPVEIVSVDGVGNVSKPIALTMTLPIRQRATLPGTDPQRKLGSRGAIPFGDHSVAVVDELATVTNFPPAASSLWHPDRKTIRLTAAKDEIIGFRLLSDGEIPDVTASLTMPTLPGVRIDFGHCVNVPANRDNQPDPVLPVSGATPIGPKSGQLLVELHIPREAKAGSHRGELTLRRRGSELTLAVELTVWNLALSRELNFLPEMNAYGLPGAEREWYRLAHQHRTVLNVVPYSQRGIVSEGAAPRIQNGQYDWRDWDRRYGPLLDGSAFADLPRAGVPIDCLYLPIHENWPGSMAEFYNGSYWADQAFPPEYRQRLVDTSRAFAKHFDERGYHRTRFHFFLNGKNNFKQNGWSRGSSPWLLDEPAHLQDFWALRWYGAAFHQGVREAGGTAKMLFRADISRPQWQRDTLDGLLDYNVLSSAMRDYHRLITARQSADQQLILEYGTANTIGSPNLHGAAWCVDAWCLGAHGVIPWQTIGTPQAWKQPEETALFYPTDSGKPVPSLRLKAYRRGQQDVEYLVQLAAVAGLSQLELGQLVRAHLQLQPKRGGTGFVGGEDAGRVNYGNLSGEAFAAFRERAARYLESRIPPQLPNGSGLPTPPRRTGPTGIGGMVAPQGANR
;
A
#
# COMPACT_ATOMS: atom_id res chain seq x y z
N MET A 1 -27.91 -36.58 -3.66
CA MET A 1 -29.15 -36.92 -4.42
C MET A 1 -30.30 -36.24 -3.68
N ARG A 2 -30.83 -35.11 -4.18
CA ARG A 2 -32.01 -34.98 -5.09
C ARG A 2 -33.33 -35.33 -4.34
N ARG A 3 -34.42 -34.55 -4.32
CA ARG A 3 -34.85 -33.40 -5.15
C ARG A 3 -36.21 -32.86 -4.64
N PHE A 4 -36.37 -31.55 -4.79
CA PHE A 4 -37.56 -30.79 -5.26
C PHE A 4 -38.80 -30.50 -4.40
N GLY A 5 -39.19 -29.22 -4.47
CA GLY A 5 -40.52 -28.65 -4.20
C GLY A 5 -40.56 -27.18 -4.60
N TRP A 6 -40.95 -26.90 -5.85
CA TRP A 6 -41.22 -25.58 -6.42
C TRP A 6 -42.56 -25.04 -5.93
N ILE A 7 -42.66 -23.72 -5.68
CA ILE A 7 -43.91 -22.96 -5.86
C ILE A 7 -43.57 -21.66 -6.60
N ALA A 8 -44.16 -21.51 -7.78
CA ALA A 8 -44.20 -20.29 -8.57
C ALA A 8 -45.48 -19.51 -8.24
N ALA A 9 -45.40 -18.18 -8.21
CA ALA A 9 -46.58 -17.31 -8.30
C ALA A 9 -46.23 -16.01 -9.05
N VAL A 10 -46.58 -16.03 -10.34
CA VAL A 10 -47.26 -14.98 -11.12
C VAL A 10 -46.71 -13.56 -11.05
N GLY A 11 -45.97 -13.20 -12.10
CA GLY A 11 -45.74 -11.82 -12.51
C GLY A 11 -46.93 -11.28 -13.30
N ILE A 12 -47.38 -10.09 -12.92
CA ILE A 12 -48.20 -9.21 -13.76
C ILE A 12 -47.31 -8.05 -14.18
N GLY A 13 -47.16 -7.92 -15.50
CA GLY A 13 -46.38 -6.88 -16.13
C GLY A 13 -47.01 -5.50 -15.98
N LEU A 14 -46.15 -4.52 -15.73
CA LEU A 14 -46.38 -3.12 -16.07
C LEU A 14 -45.26 -2.72 -17.02
N ALA A 15 -45.61 -2.65 -18.30
CA ALA A 15 -44.81 -2.04 -19.34
C ALA A 15 -44.62 -0.56 -18.99
N CYS A 16 -43.42 -0.18 -18.56
CA CYS A 16 -43.00 1.21 -18.53
C CYS A 16 -42.05 1.44 -19.69
N SER A 17 -42.58 2.17 -20.66
CA SER A 17 -41.93 2.70 -21.85
C SER A 17 -40.57 3.31 -21.50
N SER A 18 -39.51 2.81 -22.13
CA SER A 18 -38.20 3.44 -22.14
C SER A 18 -38.27 4.77 -22.88
N LEU A 19 -38.55 5.85 -22.15
CA LEU A 19 -38.18 7.20 -22.58
C LEU A 19 -36.74 7.42 -22.13
N ALA A 20 -35.84 7.50 -23.10
CA ALA A 20 -34.46 7.88 -22.91
C ALA A 20 -34.41 9.30 -22.32
N TRP A 21 -34.15 9.41 -21.01
CA TRP A 21 -33.72 10.66 -20.40
C TRP A 21 -32.20 10.73 -20.54
N GLY A 22 -31.75 11.64 -21.39
CA GLY A 22 -30.35 11.81 -21.76
C GLY A 22 -29.45 12.06 -20.57
N GLN A 23 -28.27 11.44 -20.61
CA GLN A 23 -27.12 11.80 -19.79
C GLN A 23 -26.87 13.30 -19.89
N VAL A 24 -26.94 14.02 -18.76
CA VAL A 24 -26.37 15.36 -18.67
C VAL A 24 -24.86 15.18 -18.73
N ALA A 25 -24.26 15.66 -19.82
CA ALA A 25 -22.84 15.56 -20.09
C ALA A 25 -22.02 16.33 -19.04
N ASP A 26 -20.93 15.71 -18.63
CA ASP A 26 -19.85 16.25 -17.80
C ASP A 26 -19.17 17.41 -18.57
N SER A 27 -19.66 18.64 -18.42
CA SER A 27 -19.09 19.81 -19.09
C SER A 27 -18.03 20.47 -18.21
N GLY A 28 -16.76 20.28 -18.54
CA GLY A 28 -15.72 21.11 -17.94
C GLY A 28 -14.32 20.85 -18.44
N ALA A 29 -13.81 19.64 -18.21
CA ALA A 29 -12.42 19.32 -18.50
C ALA A 29 -12.25 18.83 -19.95
N GLU A 30 -11.27 19.39 -20.66
CA GLU A 30 -10.80 18.83 -21.93
C GLU A 30 -10.24 17.43 -21.72
N SER A 31 -10.47 16.55 -22.70
CA SER A 31 -9.93 15.20 -22.64
C SER A 31 -8.41 15.22 -22.67
N ALA A 32 -7.80 14.23 -22.03
CA ALA A 32 -6.34 14.07 -22.05
C ALA A 32 -5.82 13.91 -23.49
N GLU A 33 -6.62 13.32 -24.37
CA GLU A 33 -6.36 13.19 -25.81
C GLU A 33 -6.27 14.57 -26.49
N THR A 34 -7.26 15.44 -26.27
CA THR A 34 -7.27 16.82 -26.79
C THR A 34 -6.08 17.60 -26.25
N ILE A 35 -5.79 17.54 -24.95
CA ILE A 35 -4.62 18.22 -24.36
C ILE A 35 -3.31 17.75 -24.99
N ARG A 36 -3.14 16.44 -25.23
CA ARG A 36 -1.95 15.90 -25.90
C ARG A 36 -1.83 16.36 -27.34
N ALA A 37 -2.90 16.29 -28.11
CA ALA A 37 -2.94 16.71 -29.52
C ALA A 37 -2.63 18.19 -29.68
N VAL A 38 -3.23 19.04 -28.85
CA VAL A 38 -2.99 20.48 -28.84
C VAL A 38 -1.57 20.79 -28.39
N ARG A 39 -1.01 20.06 -27.40
CA ARG A 39 0.39 20.25 -26.99
C ARG A 39 1.37 19.90 -28.12
N GLN A 40 1.10 18.85 -28.90
CA GLN A 40 1.90 18.51 -30.09
C GLN A 40 1.79 19.58 -31.17
N TRP A 41 0.57 20.07 -31.43
CA TRP A 41 0.34 21.18 -32.35
C TRP A 41 1.12 22.42 -31.92
N PHE A 42 1.01 22.80 -30.65
CA PHE A 42 1.58 24.02 -30.07
C PHE A 42 3.11 23.94 -29.89
N ALA A 43 3.71 22.76 -30.04
CA ALA A 43 5.16 22.59 -29.98
C ALA A 43 5.84 23.46 -31.06
N GLY A 44 6.85 24.23 -30.64
CA GLY A 44 7.53 25.20 -31.49
C GLY A 44 6.75 26.49 -31.75
N ASN A 45 5.68 26.76 -31.00
CA ASN A 45 4.97 28.03 -31.08
C ASN A 45 5.92 29.22 -30.80
N THR A 46 5.83 30.25 -31.63
CA THR A 46 6.59 31.50 -31.47
C THR A 46 5.69 32.68 -31.08
N GLY A 47 4.46 32.42 -30.64
CA GLY A 47 3.53 33.44 -30.16
C GLY A 47 4.05 34.22 -28.96
N ARG A 48 3.66 35.49 -28.85
CA ARG A 48 3.95 36.38 -27.73
C ARG A 48 3.34 35.82 -26.44
N PRO A 49 4.13 35.60 -25.37
CA PRO A 49 3.63 35.07 -24.11
C PRO A 49 2.41 35.84 -23.58
N GLY A 50 1.34 35.12 -23.25
CA GLY A 50 0.13 35.71 -22.69
C GLY A 50 -0.84 36.35 -23.68
N VAL A 51 -0.50 36.48 -24.97
CA VAL A 51 -1.43 37.06 -25.95
C VAL A 51 -2.48 36.03 -26.33
N VAL A 52 -3.75 36.30 -26.00
CA VAL A 52 -4.90 35.45 -26.33
C VAL A 52 -5.91 36.26 -27.14
N LEU A 53 -6.17 35.90 -28.40
CA LEU A 53 -7.15 36.64 -29.22
C LEU A 53 -8.58 36.14 -28.98
N HIS A 54 -9.52 37.07 -29.02
CA HIS A 54 -10.94 36.78 -29.07
C HIS A 54 -11.49 37.20 -30.44
N LEU A 55 -11.86 36.21 -31.24
CA LEU A 55 -12.22 36.34 -32.65
C LEU A 55 -13.72 36.11 -32.82
N GLY A 56 -14.42 36.99 -33.54
CA GLY A 56 -15.81 36.70 -33.86
C GLY A 56 -16.64 37.83 -34.45
N ASP A 57 -17.95 37.67 -34.31
CA ASP A 57 -18.95 38.61 -34.79
C ASP A 57 -19.37 39.64 -33.71
N SER A 58 -20.57 40.20 -33.82
CA SER A 58 -21.12 41.17 -32.86
C SER A 58 -21.22 40.63 -31.44
N ILE A 59 -21.33 39.31 -31.25
CA ILE A 59 -21.39 38.69 -29.91
C ILE A 59 -20.00 38.74 -29.25
N THR A 60 -18.91 38.59 -30.03
CA THR A 60 -17.53 38.77 -29.52
C THR A 60 -17.17 40.24 -29.36
N TYR A 61 -17.61 41.11 -30.27
CA TYR A 61 -17.39 42.55 -30.23
C TYR A 61 -18.11 43.24 -29.05
N ALA A 62 -19.26 42.70 -28.62
CA ALA A 62 -20.05 43.29 -27.55
C ALA A 62 -19.26 43.45 -26.24
N ASN A 63 -19.14 44.69 -25.77
CA ASN A 63 -18.42 45.05 -24.54
C ASN A 63 -18.76 44.16 -23.31
N PRO A 64 -20.01 43.71 -23.08
CA PRO A 64 -20.36 42.76 -22.02
C PRO A 64 -19.53 41.47 -21.96
N TYR A 65 -19.05 40.94 -23.09
CA TYR A 65 -18.36 39.65 -23.15
C TYR A 65 -17.11 39.59 -22.25
N GLY A 66 -16.29 40.65 -22.27
CA GLY A 66 -15.06 40.72 -21.49
C GLY A 66 -15.18 41.43 -20.14
N GLN A 67 -16.39 41.78 -19.69
CA GLN A 67 -16.55 42.59 -18.46
C GLN A 67 -16.17 41.81 -17.19
N TRP A 68 -16.55 40.53 -17.08
CA TRP A 68 -16.17 39.72 -15.91
C TRP A 68 -14.65 39.56 -15.80
N ALA A 69 -13.98 39.34 -16.93
CA ALA A 69 -12.52 39.25 -17.01
C ALA A 69 -11.85 40.57 -16.59
N ARG A 70 -12.33 41.72 -17.08
CA ARG A 70 -11.73 43.03 -16.83
C ARG A 70 -11.98 43.57 -15.43
N SER A 71 -13.18 43.38 -14.87
CA SER A 71 -13.58 44.03 -13.61
C SER A 71 -14.67 43.27 -12.84
N GLY A 72 -14.82 41.97 -13.06
CA GLY A 72 -15.83 41.16 -12.40
C GLY A 72 -15.54 40.88 -10.92
N SER A 73 -16.61 40.81 -10.13
CA SER A 73 -16.58 40.33 -8.75
C SER A 73 -16.43 38.80 -8.68
N GLY A 74 -16.02 38.28 -7.52
CA GLY A 74 -15.92 36.83 -7.27
C GLY A 74 -14.75 36.12 -7.95
N GLN A 75 -13.78 36.85 -8.52
CA GLN A 75 -12.55 36.26 -9.05
C GLN A 75 -11.71 35.65 -7.91
N THR A 76 -11.25 34.43 -8.10
CA THR A 76 -10.27 33.78 -7.21
C THR A 76 -8.85 34.30 -7.50
N ASP A 77 -7.88 33.98 -6.63
CA ASP A 77 -6.47 34.29 -6.92
C ASP A 77 -5.97 33.62 -8.20
N ALA A 78 -6.48 32.41 -8.50
CA ALA A 78 -6.14 31.70 -9.73
C ALA A 78 -6.71 32.42 -10.97
N ASP A 79 -7.94 32.95 -10.87
CA ASP A 79 -8.57 33.73 -11.95
C ASP A 79 -7.79 35.03 -12.19
N ARG A 80 -7.40 35.74 -11.12
CA ARG A 80 -6.55 36.94 -11.23
C ARG A 80 -5.19 36.63 -11.87
N ALA A 81 -4.58 35.51 -11.52
CA ALA A 81 -3.28 35.10 -12.08
C ALA A 81 -3.35 34.82 -13.59
N VAL A 82 -4.37 34.09 -14.05
CA VAL A 82 -4.55 33.84 -15.50
C VAL A 82 -4.93 35.14 -16.24
N LEU A 83 -5.77 36.00 -15.66
CA LEU A 83 -6.16 37.28 -16.26
C LEU A 83 -4.95 38.22 -16.40
N LYS A 84 -4.08 38.28 -15.39
CA LYS A 84 -2.83 39.02 -15.46
C LYS A 84 -1.91 38.48 -16.56
N TRP A 85 -1.81 37.15 -16.69
CA TRP A 85 -1.03 36.54 -17.77
C TRP A 85 -1.61 36.85 -19.16
N MET A 86 -2.93 37.00 -19.28
CA MET A 86 -3.59 37.42 -20.53
C MET A 86 -3.46 38.92 -20.85
N HIS A 87 -2.68 39.68 -20.07
CA HIS A 87 -2.55 41.13 -20.18
C HIS A 87 -3.89 41.89 -20.06
N THR A 88 -4.87 41.31 -19.36
CA THR A 88 -6.18 41.93 -19.20
C THR A 88 -6.06 43.31 -18.56
N ASN A 89 -6.66 44.33 -19.18
CA ASN A 89 -6.60 45.75 -18.85
C ASN A 89 -5.30 46.48 -19.21
N ALA A 90 -4.36 45.86 -19.93
CA ALA A 90 -3.20 46.59 -20.46
C ALA A 90 -3.60 47.61 -21.55
N ARG A 91 -4.73 47.38 -22.23
CA ARG A 91 -5.28 48.27 -23.29
C ARG A 91 -4.29 48.57 -24.41
N ASP A 92 -3.50 47.58 -24.77
CA ASP A 92 -2.52 47.62 -25.86
C ASP A 92 -2.74 46.43 -26.81
N ASP A 93 -1.76 46.15 -27.67
CA ASP A 93 -1.83 45.04 -28.63
C ASP A 93 -1.62 43.64 -28.03
N GLN A 94 -1.48 43.53 -26.71
CA GLN A 94 -1.36 42.27 -25.96
C GLN A 94 -2.68 41.88 -25.29
N ASP A 95 -3.52 42.87 -24.98
CA ASP A 95 -4.81 42.70 -24.33
C ASP A 95 -5.89 42.29 -25.34
N GLY A 96 -6.09 40.98 -25.50
CA GLY A 96 -7.09 40.45 -26.43
C GLY A 96 -8.54 40.80 -26.10
N TRP A 97 -8.85 41.09 -24.83
CA TRP A 97 -10.18 41.57 -24.43
C TRP A 97 -10.40 43.00 -24.91
N PHE A 98 -9.37 43.84 -24.84
CA PHE A 98 -9.39 45.18 -25.42
C PHE A 98 -9.48 45.13 -26.95
N LEU A 99 -8.64 44.33 -27.62
CA LEU A 99 -8.66 44.21 -29.09
C LEU A 99 -10.02 43.78 -29.64
N ALA A 100 -10.74 42.93 -28.91
CA ALA A 100 -12.07 42.48 -29.30
C ALA A 100 -13.18 43.53 -29.04
N ALA A 101 -13.04 44.38 -28.03
CA ALA A 101 -14.08 45.33 -27.61
C ALA A 101 -13.82 46.79 -28.03
N ASN A 102 -12.61 47.14 -28.47
CA ASN A 102 -12.25 48.50 -28.84
C ASN A 102 -12.94 48.92 -30.14
N ASP A 103 -13.71 50.01 -30.09
CA ASP A 103 -14.42 50.54 -31.26
C ASP A 103 -13.43 51.14 -32.27
N HIS A 104 -13.36 50.53 -33.45
CA HIS A 104 -12.53 51.06 -34.53
C HIS A 104 -13.20 52.25 -35.23
N PRO A 105 -12.46 53.29 -35.66
CA PRO A 105 -13.01 54.43 -36.41
C PRO A 105 -13.84 54.08 -37.66
N ASP A 106 -13.58 52.92 -38.27
CA ASP A 106 -14.34 52.40 -39.43
C ASP A 106 -15.80 52.00 -39.09
N GLY A 107 -16.16 51.95 -37.80
CA GLY A 107 -17.52 51.76 -37.31
C GLY A 107 -18.03 50.32 -37.31
N GLY A 108 -18.50 49.84 -36.15
CA GLY A 108 -19.13 48.52 -35.98
C GLY A 108 -18.21 47.31 -36.22
N ARG A 109 -16.92 47.51 -35.95
CA ARG A 109 -15.91 46.47 -35.75
C ARG A 109 -14.92 46.89 -34.68
N SER A 110 -14.15 45.93 -34.22
CA SER A 110 -12.93 46.10 -33.45
C SER A 110 -11.71 45.62 -34.24
N GLU A 111 -10.59 45.38 -33.57
CA GLU A 111 -9.38 44.83 -34.19
C GLU A 111 -9.53 43.35 -34.54
N THR A 112 -10.38 42.62 -33.81
CA THR A 112 -10.53 41.15 -33.94
C THR A 112 -11.96 40.65 -34.07
N ALA A 113 -12.96 41.53 -34.06
CA ALA A 113 -14.35 41.17 -34.26
C ALA A 113 -15.08 42.20 -35.13
N CYS A 114 -16.09 41.78 -35.90
CA CYS A 114 -16.88 42.68 -36.74
C CYS A 114 -18.36 42.34 -36.71
N SER A 115 -19.22 43.35 -36.54
CA SER A 115 -20.66 43.13 -36.59
C SER A 115 -21.10 42.63 -37.97
N GLY A 116 -21.98 41.63 -37.98
CA GLY A 116 -22.55 41.04 -39.18
C GLY A 116 -21.60 40.18 -40.02
N VAL A 117 -20.34 39.95 -39.61
CA VAL A 117 -19.37 39.16 -40.38
C VAL A 117 -19.74 37.67 -40.38
N ARG A 118 -19.68 37.06 -41.57
CA ARG A 118 -19.78 35.60 -41.75
C ARG A 118 -18.40 34.95 -41.75
N LEU A 119 -18.34 33.63 -41.59
CA LEU A 119 -17.07 32.91 -41.54
C LEU A 119 -16.24 33.03 -42.84
N ASP A 120 -16.87 33.00 -44.01
CA ASP A 120 -16.20 33.21 -45.30
C ASP A 120 -15.57 34.60 -45.42
N GLU A 121 -16.32 35.62 -44.99
CA GLU A 121 -15.87 37.01 -44.99
C GLU A 121 -14.75 37.26 -43.96
N PHE A 122 -14.80 36.57 -42.81
CA PHE A 122 -13.76 36.65 -41.78
C PHE A 122 -12.43 36.02 -42.24
N LEU A 123 -12.51 34.93 -43.02
CA LEU A 123 -11.35 34.31 -43.65
C LEU A 123 -10.75 35.16 -44.76
N ALA A 124 -11.60 35.80 -45.59
CA ALA A 124 -11.15 36.67 -46.67
C ALA A 124 -10.61 38.03 -46.18
N GLY A 125 -11.18 38.56 -45.09
CA GLY A 125 -10.95 39.93 -44.64
C GLY A 125 -11.69 40.98 -45.49
N GLY A 126 -11.51 42.25 -45.16
CA GLY A 126 -12.01 43.40 -45.92
C GLY A 126 -13.42 43.88 -45.54
N LYS A 127 -14.23 43.07 -44.84
CA LYS A 127 -15.52 43.54 -44.32
C LYS A 127 -15.31 44.64 -43.28
N ARG A 128 -15.71 45.87 -43.62
CA ARG A 128 -15.43 47.10 -42.84
C ARG A 128 -13.94 47.28 -42.52
N ASN A 129 -13.06 46.89 -43.45
CA ASN A 129 -11.60 46.88 -43.26
C ASN A 129 -11.09 45.97 -42.14
N LEU A 130 -11.87 44.97 -41.70
CA LEU A 130 -11.36 43.95 -40.77
C LEU A 130 -10.25 43.13 -41.46
N PRO A 131 -9.07 42.94 -40.85
CA PRO A 131 -8.03 42.06 -41.41
C PRO A 131 -8.52 40.61 -41.52
N SER A 132 -7.91 39.82 -42.41
CA SER A 132 -8.18 38.38 -42.48
C SER A 132 -7.67 37.65 -41.25
N LEU A 133 -8.17 36.43 -40.99
CA LEU A 133 -7.69 35.59 -39.90
C LEU A 133 -6.16 35.42 -39.91
N GLU A 134 -5.56 35.15 -41.08
CA GLU A 134 -4.10 34.99 -41.21
C GLU A 134 -3.35 36.30 -40.90
N GLN A 135 -3.89 37.45 -41.34
CA GLN A 135 -3.31 38.76 -41.02
C GLN A 135 -3.37 39.04 -39.50
N MET A 136 -4.47 38.72 -38.83
CA MET A 136 -4.60 38.89 -37.37
C MET A 136 -3.62 38.01 -36.59
N LEU A 137 -3.50 36.72 -36.95
CA LEU A 137 -2.55 35.82 -36.28
C LEU A 137 -1.10 36.23 -36.52
N THR A 138 -0.79 36.73 -37.72
CA THR A 138 0.55 37.25 -38.06
C THR A 138 0.88 38.52 -37.27
N ARG A 139 -0.07 39.46 -37.20
CA ARG A 139 0.12 40.76 -36.52
C ARG A 139 0.29 40.60 -35.02
N TYR A 140 -0.62 39.88 -34.37
CA TYR A 140 -0.66 39.83 -32.90
C TYR A 140 0.12 38.65 -32.31
N ARG A 141 0.47 37.63 -33.12
CA ARG A 141 1.21 36.43 -32.71
C ARG A 141 0.69 35.81 -31.41
N PRO A 142 -0.60 35.41 -31.32
CA PRO A 142 -1.14 34.88 -30.07
C PRO A 142 -0.62 33.48 -29.72
N GLN A 143 -0.75 33.08 -28.45
CA GLN A 143 -0.61 31.70 -28.02
C GLN A 143 -1.93 30.92 -28.11
N MET A 144 -3.06 31.58 -27.86
CA MET A 144 -4.40 30.99 -27.97
C MET A 144 -5.37 31.93 -28.71
N ALA A 145 -6.40 31.38 -29.32
CA ALA A 145 -7.46 32.16 -29.94
C ALA A 145 -8.84 31.54 -29.69
N VAL A 146 -9.76 32.29 -29.11
CA VAL A 146 -11.16 31.88 -28.91
C VAL A 146 -11.98 32.35 -30.11
N MET A 147 -12.67 31.45 -30.81
CA MET A 147 -13.44 31.78 -32.01
C MET A 147 -14.92 31.48 -31.81
N LEU A 148 -15.76 32.51 -31.96
CA LEU A 148 -17.22 32.39 -32.10
C LEU A 148 -17.63 33.06 -33.41
N LEU A 149 -17.88 32.25 -34.44
CA LEU A 149 -18.37 32.66 -35.76
C LEU A 149 -19.39 31.65 -36.28
N GLY A 150 -20.43 32.15 -36.93
CA GLY A 150 -21.49 31.32 -37.51
C GLY A 150 -22.90 31.86 -37.28
N THR A 151 -23.11 32.82 -36.35
CA THR A 151 -24.45 33.36 -36.11
C THR A 151 -24.98 34.16 -37.32
N ASN A 152 -24.09 34.90 -37.99
CA ASN A 152 -24.44 35.60 -39.23
C ASN A 152 -24.53 34.66 -40.43
N ASP A 153 -23.79 33.55 -40.44
CA ASP A 153 -23.94 32.50 -41.46
C ASP A 153 -25.32 31.84 -41.35
N VAL A 154 -25.82 31.61 -40.12
CA VAL A 154 -27.19 31.16 -39.85
C VAL A 154 -28.22 32.19 -40.31
N THR A 155 -28.00 33.47 -40.01
CA THR A 155 -28.90 34.57 -40.44
C THR A 155 -28.94 34.69 -41.97
N ALA A 156 -27.80 34.53 -42.63
CA ALA A 156 -27.66 34.51 -44.09
C ALA A 156 -28.07 33.17 -44.73
N GLN A 157 -28.52 32.19 -43.94
CA GLN A 157 -28.93 30.86 -44.38
C GLN A 157 -27.87 30.13 -45.23
N ARG A 158 -26.59 30.29 -44.86
CA ARG A 158 -25.53 29.53 -45.51
C ARG A 158 -25.71 28.03 -45.26
N THR A 159 -25.29 27.23 -46.23
CA THR A 159 -25.42 25.78 -46.13
C THR A 159 -24.42 25.21 -45.12
N VAL A 160 -24.84 24.19 -44.37
CA VAL A 160 -23.99 23.47 -43.39
C VAL A 160 -22.66 22.99 -44.01
N PRO A 161 -22.60 22.44 -45.25
CA PRO A 161 -21.34 22.05 -45.87
C PRO A 161 -20.39 23.22 -46.15
N ALA A 162 -20.93 24.39 -46.57
CA ALA A 162 -20.11 25.58 -46.80
C ALA A 162 -19.49 26.08 -45.49
N PHE A 163 -20.28 26.13 -44.42
CA PHE A 163 -19.78 26.48 -43.08
C PHE A 163 -18.72 25.49 -42.58
N ARG A 164 -18.94 24.18 -42.71
CA ARG A 164 -17.97 23.13 -42.32
C ARG A 164 -16.64 23.31 -43.04
N ARG A 165 -16.67 23.50 -44.37
CA ARG A 165 -15.46 23.70 -45.18
C ARG A 165 -14.67 24.91 -44.70
N ASP A 166 -15.34 26.02 -44.48
CA ASP A 166 -14.71 27.28 -44.07
C ASP A 166 -14.17 27.16 -42.62
N LEU A 167 -14.86 26.44 -41.73
CA LEU A 167 -14.40 26.21 -40.37
C LEU A 167 -13.15 25.30 -40.33
N LEU A 168 -13.09 24.26 -41.16
CA LEU A 168 -11.87 23.46 -41.34
C LEU A 168 -10.72 24.30 -41.92
N THR A 169 -11.03 25.25 -42.81
CA THR A 169 -10.04 26.21 -43.33
C THR A 169 -9.47 27.08 -42.21
N ALA A 170 -10.32 27.60 -41.32
CA ALA A 170 -9.88 28.36 -40.15
C ALA A 170 -8.98 27.52 -39.23
N VAL A 171 -9.36 26.26 -38.94
CA VAL A 171 -8.56 25.30 -38.16
C VAL A 171 -7.18 25.09 -38.81
N GLY A 172 -7.12 24.94 -40.13
CA GLY A 172 -5.87 24.84 -40.88
C GLY A 172 -4.97 26.07 -40.73
N ILE A 173 -5.55 27.28 -40.74
CA ILE A 173 -4.82 28.53 -40.53
C ILE A 173 -4.22 28.59 -39.11
N PHE A 174 -4.99 28.24 -38.07
CA PHE A 174 -4.45 28.14 -36.71
C PHE A 174 -3.32 27.11 -36.61
N ARG A 175 -3.45 25.98 -37.34
CA ARG A 175 -2.44 24.90 -37.35
C ARG A 175 -1.13 25.36 -37.95
N LYS A 176 -1.21 26.06 -39.08
CA LYS A 176 -0.06 26.70 -39.73
C LYS A 176 0.59 27.74 -38.81
N ALA A 177 -0.20 28.53 -38.09
CA ALA A 177 0.27 29.57 -37.19
C ALA A 177 0.75 29.06 -35.81
N LYS A 178 0.58 27.76 -35.51
CA LYS A 178 0.92 27.15 -34.20
C LYS A 178 0.19 27.77 -33.00
N VAL A 179 -1.00 28.29 -33.24
CA VAL A 179 -1.89 28.90 -32.23
C VAL A 179 -2.90 27.85 -31.76
N ILE A 180 -3.23 27.81 -30.47
CA ILE A 180 -4.27 26.93 -29.92
C ILE A 180 -5.65 27.51 -30.23
N PRO A 181 -6.49 26.89 -31.08
CA PRO A 181 -7.84 27.37 -31.31
C PRO A 181 -8.79 26.80 -30.26
N ILE A 182 -9.57 27.67 -29.62
CA ILE A 182 -10.66 27.29 -28.73
C ILE A 182 -11.96 27.59 -29.49
N LEU A 183 -12.61 26.54 -29.98
CA LEU A 183 -13.87 26.69 -30.70
C LEU A 183 -15.00 26.97 -29.72
N ASN A 184 -15.94 27.84 -30.09
CA ASN A 184 -17.11 28.16 -29.28
C ASN A 184 -18.37 27.84 -30.08
N THR A 185 -19.29 27.04 -29.54
CA THR A 185 -20.57 26.78 -30.21
C THR A 185 -21.44 28.04 -30.27
N LEU A 186 -22.33 28.11 -31.25
CA LEU A 186 -23.23 29.26 -31.37
C LEU A 186 -24.25 29.24 -30.23
N PRO A 187 -24.57 30.38 -29.60
CA PRO A 187 -25.69 30.40 -28.68
C PRO A 187 -27.01 30.04 -29.42
N PRO A 188 -28.05 29.56 -28.72
CA PRO A 188 -29.32 29.23 -29.36
C PRO A 188 -29.91 30.42 -30.13
N HIS A 189 -30.36 30.19 -31.37
CA HIS A 189 -30.82 31.24 -32.28
C HIS A 189 -32.34 31.24 -32.39
N HIS A 190 -33.01 32.28 -31.88
CA HIS A 190 -34.47 32.32 -31.83
C HIS A 190 -35.15 32.18 -33.19
N HIS A 191 -34.72 32.93 -34.21
CA HIS A 191 -35.38 32.94 -35.53
C HIS A 191 -35.06 31.72 -36.40
N ARG A 192 -34.02 30.94 -36.07
CA ARG A 192 -33.46 29.86 -36.90
C ARG A 192 -32.86 28.73 -36.02
N PRO A 193 -33.62 28.18 -35.07
CA PRO A 193 -33.07 27.28 -34.05
C PRO A 193 -32.46 26.01 -34.65
N ASP A 194 -33.08 25.44 -35.67
CA ASP A 194 -32.60 24.20 -36.29
C ASP A 194 -31.27 24.38 -37.02
N LEU A 195 -31.13 25.48 -37.77
CA LEU A 195 -29.89 25.75 -38.52
C LEU A 195 -28.73 26.09 -37.58
N ALA A 196 -28.98 26.87 -36.51
CA ALA A 196 -27.98 27.14 -35.49
C ALA A 196 -27.53 25.86 -34.78
N LYS A 197 -28.47 24.98 -34.43
CA LYS A 197 -28.17 23.67 -33.85
C LYS A 197 -27.31 22.81 -34.78
N GLN A 198 -27.60 22.78 -36.08
CA GLN A 198 -26.78 22.07 -37.08
C GLN A 198 -25.36 22.65 -37.16
N PHE A 199 -25.21 23.97 -37.09
CA PHE A 199 -23.89 24.62 -37.10
C PHE A 199 -23.11 24.31 -35.81
N SER A 200 -23.74 24.37 -34.64
CA SER A 200 -23.13 23.96 -33.38
C SER A 200 -22.76 22.47 -33.35
N GLN A 201 -23.53 21.59 -34.00
CA GLN A 201 -23.14 20.19 -34.21
C GLN A 201 -21.88 20.07 -35.08
N VAL A 202 -21.77 20.83 -36.17
CA VAL A 202 -20.53 20.88 -36.98
C VAL A 202 -19.34 21.32 -36.13
N ILE A 203 -19.50 22.35 -35.29
CA ILE A 203 -18.42 22.82 -34.40
C ILE A 203 -17.99 21.72 -33.43
N ARG A 204 -18.94 21.01 -32.79
CA ARG A 204 -18.64 19.88 -31.89
C ARG A 204 -17.94 18.73 -32.62
N GLU A 205 -18.37 18.42 -33.84
CA GLU A 205 -17.76 17.35 -34.63
C GLU A 205 -16.35 17.71 -35.06
N ILE A 206 -16.11 18.93 -35.54
CA ILE A 206 -14.77 19.41 -35.87
C ILE A 206 -13.89 19.42 -34.62
N ALA A 207 -14.39 19.93 -33.49
CA ALA A 207 -13.63 19.91 -32.24
C ALA A 207 -13.24 18.48 -31.82
N ARG A 208 -14.15 17.51 -31.97
CA ARG A 208 -13.86 16.11 -31.65
C ARG A 208 -12.89 15.46 -32.63
N THR A 209 -13.09 15.66 -33.93
CA THR A 209 -12.32 15.02 -35.00
C THR A 209 -10.92 15.61 -35.13
N GLU A 210 -10.80 16.93 -35.02
CA GLU A 210 -9.52 17.66 -35.05
C GLU A 210 -8.88 17.78 -33.65
N GLN A 211 -9.50 17.19 -32.62
CA GLN A 211 -9.02 17.17 -31.23
C GLN A 211 -8.71 18.58 -30.69
N LEU A 212 -9.69 19.48 -30.82
CA LEU A 212 -9.60 20.89 -30.43
C LEU A 212 -10.36 21.16 -29.13
N PRO A 213 -9.88 22.09 -28.30
CA PRO A 213 -10.61 22.58 -27.15
C PRO A 213 -11.95 23.23 -27.54
N LEU A 214 -12.98 23.00 -26.73
CA LEU A 214 -14.35 23.44 -27.01
C LEU A 214 -14.97 24.16 -25.80
N ILE A 215 -15.55 25.33 -26.07
CA ILE A 215 -16.53 25.97 -25.19
C ILE A 215 -17.92 25.70 -25.78
N ASP A 216 -18.65 24.74 -25.21
CA ASP A 216 -19.99 24.41 -25.68
C ASP A 216 -21.06 25.33 -25.08
N LEU A 217 -21.05 26.60 -25.51
CA LEU A 217 -21.95 27.64 -25.02
C LEU A 217 -23.42 27.31 -25.25
N GLU A 218 -23.77 26.69 -26.39
CA GLU A 218 -25.14 26.24 -26.66
C GLU A 218 -25.61 25.23 -25.61
N ALA A 219 -24.80 24.20 -25.34
CA ALA A 219 -25.14 23.18 -24.36
C ALA A 219 -25.23 23.77 -22.95
N GLU A 220 -24.33 24.68 -22.58
CA GLU A 220 -24.36 25.37 -21.28
C GLU A 220 -25.62 26.24 -21.10
N ILE A 221 -26.04 26.96 -22.14
CA ILE A 221 -27.28 27.75 -22.10
C ILE A 221 -28.49 26.83 -21.95
N LEU A 222 -28.58 25.78 -22.78
CA LEU A 222 -29.73 24.87 -22.77
C LEU A 222 -29.79 23.99 -21.51
N ALA A 223 -28.64 23.59 -20.94
CA ALA A 223 -28.61 22.85 -19.68
C ALA A 223 -29.11 23.71 -18.50
N ARG A 224 -28.83 25.01 -18.52
CA ARG A 224 -29.21 25.95 -17.45
C ARG A 224 -30.63 26.45 -17.60
N ARG A 225 -31.09 26.67 -18.83
CA ARG A 225 -32.39 27.25 -19.17
C ARG A 225 -32.97 26.54 -20.39
N PRO A 226 -33.42 25.27 -20.28
CA PRO A 226 -33.82 24.48 -21.45
C PRO A 226 -35.03 25.04 -22.20
N THR A 227 -35.94 25.73 -21.50
CA THR A 227 -37.25 26.16 -22.04
C THR A 227 -37.42 27.68 -22.11
N ASP A 228 -36.66 28.44 -21.33
CA ASP A 228 -36.83 29.88 -21.15
C ASP A 228 -35.56 30.68 -21.41
N TRP A 229 -34.56 30.11 -22.08
CA TRP A 229 -33.31 30.81 -22.44
C TRP A 229 -33.53 32.09 -23.26
N ASN A 230 -34.56 32.16 -24.11
CA ASN A 230 -34.91 33.34 -24.90
C ASN A 230 -35.59 34.42 -24.04
N GLY A 231 -34.90 35.53 -23.81
CA GLY A 231 -35.29 36.54 -22.83
C GLY A 231 -34.76 36.27 -21.41
N THR A 232 -33.94 35.21 -21.22
CA THR A 232 -33.10 35.01 -20.03
C THR A 232 -31.62 34.97 -20.41
N LEU A 233 -30.99 33.82 -20.64
CA LEU A 233 -29.58 33.76 -21.02
C LEU A 233 -29.30 34.38 -22.41
N MET A 234 -30.32 34.51 -23.25
CA MET A 234 -30.30 35.29 -24.49
C MET A 234 -31.22 36.51 -24.37
N ASN A 235 -30.89 37.60 -25.05
CA ASN A 235 -31.82 38.71 -25.22
C ASN A 235 -33.08 38.22 -25.95
N ARG A 236 -34.24 38.81 -25.62
CA ARG A 236 -35.52 38.38 -26.19
C ARG A 236 -35.54 38.63 -27.69
N ASN A 237 -35.76 37.57 -28.47
CA ASN A 237 -35.86 37.57 -29.93
C ASN A 237 -34.60 38.11 -30.65
N ASP A 238 -33.45 37.98 -30.00
CA ASP A 238 -32.17 38.50 -30.46
C ASP A 238 -31.09 37.42 -30.37
N VAL A 239 -30.01 37.59 -31.13
CA VAL A 239 -28.91 36.63 -31.21
C VAL A 239 -27.84 36.84 -30.14
N HIS A 240 -27.90 37.93 -29.37
CA HIS A 240 -26.91 38.23 -28.34
C HIS A 240 -27.29 37.59 -27.00
N PRO A 241 -26.29 37.05 -26.26
CA PRO A 241 -26.45 36.72 -24.86
C PRO A 241 -26.94 37.94 -24.05
N SER A 242 -27.65 37.71 -22.95
CA SER A 242 -28.13 38.80 -22.12
C SER A 242 -27.00 39.44 -21.31
N ALA A 243 -27.04 40.77 -21.20
CA ALA A 243 -26.12 41.51 -20.35
C ALA A 243 -26.62 41.58 -18.91
N SER A 244 -27.87 42.02 -18.71
CA SER A 244 -28.44 42.25 -17.37
C SER A 244 -29.85 41.70 -17.22
N ILE A 245 -30.05 40.75 -16.31
CA ILE A 245 -31.37 40.21 -15.94
C ILE A 245 -31.41 39.95 -14.43
N ASN A 246 -32.54 40.30 -13.79
CA ASN A 246 -32.77 40.11 -12.35
C ASN A 246 -31.64 40.70 -11.47
N GLY A 247 -31.09 41.85 -11.86
CA GLY A 247 -29.99 42.49 -11.13
C GLY A 247 -28.61 41.83 -11.30
N VAL A 248 -28.51 40.73 -12.04
CA VAL A 248 -27.24 40.08 -12.40
C VAL A 248 -26.68 40.75 -13.65
N THR A 249 -25.44 41.21 -13.58
CA THR A 249 -24.74 41.89 -14.68
C THR A 249 -23.53 41.05 -15.13
N PRO A 250 -22.87 41.40 -16.25
CA PRO A 250 -21.66 40.71 -16.69
C PRO A 250 -20.45 40.91 -15.76
N THR A 251 -20.57 41.71 -14.69
CA THR A 251 -19.53 41.90 -13.65
C THR A 251 -19.88 41.21 -12.33
N SER A 252 -21.06 40.59 -12.21
CA SER A 252 -21.47 39.86 -11.01
C SER A 252 -20.59 38.62 -10.77
N ALA A 253 -20.53 38.16 -9.51
CA ALA A 253 -19.78 36.96 -9.16
C ALA A 253 -20.37 35.73 -9.88
N PRO A 254 -19.56 34.81 -10.43
CA PRO A 254 -20.04 33.70 -11.24
C PRO A 254 -20.56 32.55 -10.37
N THR A 255 -21.54 32.85 -9.51
CA THR A 255 -22.25 31.83 -8.73
C THR A 255 -23.13 30.99 -9.65
N ALA A 256 -23.49 29.78 -9.21
CA ALA A 256 -24.37 28.90 -9.98
C ALA A 256 -25.70 29.58 -10.37
N GLU A 257 -26.21 30.48 -9.52
CA GLU A 257 -27.41 31.29 -9.78
C GLU A 257 -27.14 32.40 -10.80
N ASN A 258 -26.08 33.19 -10.63
CA ASN A 258 -25.77 34.30 -11.53
C ASN A 258 -25.46 33.82 -12.95
N LEU A 259 -24.82 32.66 -13.09
CA LEU A 259 -24.56 32.00 -14.38
C LEU A 259 -25.85 31.52 -15.10
N ARG A 260 -27.00 31.49 -14.42
CA ARG A 260 -28.33 31.22 -15.03
C ARG A 260 -29.08 32.48 -15.44
N ASN A 261 -28.55 33.65 -15.09
CA ASN A 261 -29.23 34.95 -15.21
C ASN A 261 -28.45 35.98 -16.03
N SER A 262 -27.24 35.70 -16.50
CA SER A 262 -26.55 36.57 -17.46
C SER A 262 -25.77 35.73 -18.47
N GLY A 263 -26.16 35.80 -19.74
CA GLY A 263 -25.52 35.04 -20.81
C GLY A 263 -24.09 35.50 -21.10
N TYR A 264 -23.83 36.81 -21.00
CA TYR A 264 -22.46 37.33 -21.15
C TYR A 264 -21.57 37.01 -19.96
N LEU A 265 -22.10 37.00 -18.72
CA LEU A 265 -21.35 36.50 -17.57
C LEU A 265 -20.96 35.03 -17.77
N LEU A 266 -21.92 34.19 -18.18
CA LEU A 266 -21.69 32.77 -18.44
C LEU A 266 -20.60 32.55 -19.49
N ARG A 267 -20.71 33.21 -20.64
CA ARG A 267 -19.71 33.08 -21.72
C ARG A 267 -18.33 33.60 -21.30
N GLY A 268 -18.27 34.76 -20.65
CA GLY A 268 -17.02 35.36 -20.18
C GLY A 268 -16.31 34.47 -19.16
N TRP A 269 -17.07 33.95 -18.18
CA TRP A 269 -16.56 33.02 -17.18
C TRP A 269 -16.05 31.71 -17.78
N LEU A 270 -16.86 31.04 -18.62
CA LEU A 270 -16.46 29.79 -19.30
C LEU A 270 -15.17 29.98 -20.11
N THR A 271 -15.03 31.13 -20.77
CA THR A 271 -13.82 31.48 -21.53
C THR A 271 -12.58 31.53 -20.64
N VAL A 272 -12.65 32.26 -19.52
CA VAL A 272 -11.52 32.36 -18.58
C VAL A 272 -11.18 30.99 -17.98
N ARG A 273 -12.18 30.18 -17.63
CA ARG A 273 -11.98 28.83 -17.10
C ARG A 273 -11.26 27.92 -18.10
N LYS A 274 -11.70 27.93 -19.36
CA LYS A 274 -11.08 27.13 -20.43
C LYS A 274 -9.65 27.58 -20.71
N ILE A 275 -9.38 28.89 -20.74
CA ILE A 275 -8.02 29.39 -20.94
C ILE A 275 -7.12 29.03 -19.75
N ALA A 276 -7.61 29.14 -18.51
CA ALA A 276 -6.84 28.76 -17.32
C ALA A 276 -6.49 27.28 -17.30
N GLU A 277 -7.43 26.43 -17.69
CA GLU A 277 -7.23 25.00 -17.86
C GLU A 277 -6.13 24.73 -18.90
N LEU A 278 -6.27 25.27 -20.11
CA LEU A 278 -5.30 25.05 -21.20
C LEU A 278 -3.92 25.64 -20.89
N LYS A 279 -3.85 26.82 -20.25
CA LYS A 279 -2.58 27.43 -19.84
C LYS A 279 -1.86 26.51 -18.86
N ARG A 280 -2.56 26.02 -17.83
CA ARG A 280 -1.99 25.07 -16.87
C ARG A 280 -1.54 23.78 -17.54
N ALA A 281 -2.38 23.26 -18.44
CA ALA A 281 -2.18 21.96 -19.07
C ALA A 281 -1.13 22.00 -20.20
N ILE A 282 -0.90 23.13 -20.86
CA ILE A 282 -0.10 23.20 -22.10
C ILE A 282 1.08 24.16 -21.98
N ILE A 283 0.91 25.30 -21.28
CA ILE A 283 1.92 26.39 -21.24
C ILE A 283 2.74 26.36 -19.94
N ASP A 284 2.08 26.21 -18.78
CA ASP A 284 2.72 26.25 -17.45
C ASP A 284 3.24 24.90 -16.98
N ALA A 285 2.81 23.83 -17.65
CA ALA A 285 3.38 22.52 -17.41
C ALA A 285 4.90 22.69 -17.50
N PRO A 286 5.67 22.43 -16.42
CA PRO A 286 7.11 22.52 -16.49
C PRO A 286 7.58 21.67 -17.67
N ALA A 287 8.80 21.89 -18.16
CA ALA A 287 9.55 20.84 -18.83
C ALA A 287 9.82 19.73 -17.80
N THR A 288 8.74 19.08 -17.36
CA THR A 288 8.73 18.03 -16.38
C THR A 288 9.45 16.88 -17.05
N SER A 289 10.49 16.38 -16.37
CA SER A 289 10.73 14.94 -16.37
C SER A 289 9.36 14.27 -16.35
N PRO A 290 9.01 13.47 -17.37
CA PRO A 290 7.62 13.08 -17.56
C PRO A 290 7.15 12.37 -16.29
N ALA A 291 6.01 12.80 -15.74
CA ALA A 291 5.16 11.86 -15.04
C ALA A 291 5.05 10.62 -15.95
N PRO A 292 5.13 9.38 -15.42
CA PRO A 292 5.04 8.19 -16.25
C PRO A 292 3.78 8.33 -17.07
N THR A 293 3.98 8.62 -18.34
CA THR A 293 2.90 8.63 -19.30
C THR A 293 2.50 7.16 -19.33
N PRO A 294 1.24 6.78 -19.10
CA PRO A 294 0.78 5.54 -19.72
C PRO A 294 1.06 5.79 -21.18
N VAL A 295 2.13 5.20 -21.72
CA VAL A 295 2.50 5.41 -23.12
C VAL A 295 1.24 5.08 -23.88
N PRO A 296 0.53 6.05 -24.49
CA PRO A 296 -0.30 5.67 -25.59
C PRO A 296 0.74 5.14 -26.56
N MET A 297 0.72 3.86 -26.89
CA MET A 297 1.38 3.39 -28.10
C MET A 297 0.65 3.99 -29.32
N THR A 298 0.49 5.31 -29.39
CA THR A 298 0.25 6.05 -30.63
C THR A 298 1.60 6.16 -31.31
N GLY A 299 1.96 5.01 -31.85
CA GLY A 299 3.23 4.66 -32.46
C GLY A 299 3.18 3.25 -33.05
N VAL A 300 2.05 2.53 -32.90
CA VAL A 300 1.69 1.54 -33.91
C VAL A 300 1.29 2.34 -35.14
N ASN A 301 2.25 2.57 -36.04
CA ASN A 301 1.91 2.68 -37.44
C ASN A 301 1.24 1.34 -37.80
N PRO A 302 -0.07 1.30 -38.10
CA PRO A 302 -0.74 0.05 -38.47
C PRO A 302 -0.12 -0.59 -39.72
N ASP A 303 0.66 0.20 -40.47
CA ASP A 303 1.28 -0.17 -41.74
C ASP A 303 2.77 -0.55 -41.61
N ALA A 304 3.37 -0.59 -40.41
CA ALA A 304 4.69 -1.19 -40.23
C ALA A 304 4.52 -2.71 -40.08
N GLU A 305 4.91 -3.50 -41.08
CA GLU A 305 4.85 -4.97 -41.09
C GLU A 305 5.35 -5.58 -39.76
N GLY A 306 4.43 -5.88 -38.85
CA GLY A 306 4.71 -6.56 -37.59
C GLY A 306 4.73 -8.07 -37.79
N VAL A 307 5.67 -8.75 -37.14
CA VAL A 307 5.71 -10.22 -37.16
C VAL A 307 4.56 -10.75 -36.32
N LYS A 308 3.63 -11.45 -36.95
CA LYS A 308 2.52 -12.14 -36.27
C LYS A 308 2.98 -13.52 -35.81
N LEU A 309 2.95 -13.78 -34.50
CA LEU A 309 3.36 -15.06 -33.92
C LEU A 309 2.21 -15.69 -33.14
N PRO A 310 1.87 -16.96 -33.35
CA PRO A 310 0.86 -17.63 -32.53
C PRO A 310 1.35 -17.84 -31.10
N VAL A 311 0.43 -17.88 -30.14
CA VAL A 311 0.73 -18.50 -28.84
C VAL A 311 0.94 -20.00 -29.07
N ASN A 312 2.16 -20.48 -28.77
CA ASN A 312 2.56 -21.84 -29.10
C ASN A 312 2.32 -22.84 -27.96
N ARG A 313 2.21 -22.37 -26.72
CA ARG A 313 1.80 -23.10 -25.52
C ARG A 313 1.04 -22.17 -24.58
N ASP A 314 0.02 -22.69 -23.89
CA ASP A 314 -0.68 -21.96 -22.83
C ASP A 314 -1.20 -22.88 -21.70
N LEU A 315 -1.26 -22.34 -20.49
CA LEU A 315 -1.64 -23.08 -19.29
C LEU A 315 -2.28 -22.12 -18.30
N TRP A 316 -3.46 -22.43 -17.76
CA TRP A 316 -3.97 -21.67 -16.62
C TRP A 316 -3.73 -22.38 -15.28
N LEU A 317 -3.31 -21.60 -14.29
CA LEU A 317 -2.98 -22.01 -12.93
C LEU A 317 -4.01 -21.45 -11.93
N SER A 318 -4.37 -22.25 -10.92
CA SER A 318 -5.23 -21.84 -9.80
C SER A 318 -4.43 -21.81 -8.50
N THR A 319 -4.82 -20.96 -7.56
CA THR A 319 -4.27 -20.97 -6.19
C THR A 319 -5.28 -21.51 -5.18
N VAL A 320 -6.46 -21.94 -5.63
CA VAL A 320 -7.60 -22.24 -4.76
C VAL A 320 -7.54 -23.71 -4.32
N ASP A 321 -7.39 -23.94 -3.02
CA ASP A 321 -7.50 -25.25 -2.38
C ASP A 321 -6.76 -26.38 -3.14
N SER A 322 -7.48 -27.44 -3.52
CA SER A 322 -6.92 -28.57 -4.26
C SER A 322 -6.62 -28.26 -5.73
N GLU A 323 -7.24 -27.22 -6.31
CA GLU A 323 -6.97 -26.80 -7.69
C GLU A 323 -5.53 -26.30 -7.86
N ALA A 324 -4.86 -25.90 -6.77
CA ALA A 324 -3.47 -25.46 -6.79
C ALA A 324 -2.49 -26.55 -7.23
N GLN A 325 -2.89 -27.82 -7.16
CA GLN A 325 -2.15 -28.96 -7.67
C GLN A 325 -2.50 -29.31 -9.13
N GLY A 326 -3.56 -28.70 -9.66
CA GLY A 326 -4.13 -29.00 -10.97
C GLY A 326 -3.39 -28.37 -12.15
N ASN A 327 -3.53 -29.02 -13.30
CA ASN A 327 -3.08 -28.52 -14.60
C ASN A 327 -4.30 -28.22 -15.50
N ASN A 328 -4.18 -27.23 -16.38
CA ASN A 328 -5.23 -26.85 -17.36
C ASN A 328 -4.66 -26.57 -18.78
N GLY A 329 -3.56 -27.21 -19.19
CA GLY A 329 -2.95 -26.96 -20.50
C GLY A 329 -3.78 -27.44 -21.70
N GLY A 330 -4.67 -28.41 -21.50
CA GLY A 330 -5.61 -28.88 -22.53
C GLY A 330 -6.96 -28.16 -22.52
N ALA A 331 -7.12 -27.09 -21.74
CA ALA A 331 -8.38 -26.36 -21.68
C ALA A 331 -8.59 -25.51 -22.94
N ASN A 332 -9.81 -25.52 -23.50
CA ASN A 332 -10.16 -24.71 -24.66
C ASN A 332 -10.34 -23.21 -24.35
N LYS A 333 -9.96 -22.75 -23.16
CA LYS A 333 -10.04 -21.36 -22.70
C LYS A 333 -9.01 -21.13 -21.61
N LEU A 334 -8.59 -19.88 -21.48
CA LEU A 334 -7.75 -19.37 -20.40
C LEU A 334 -8.60 -18.55 -19.43
N LYS A 335 -8.18 -18.50 -18.16
CA LYS A 335 -8.90 -17.84 -17.08
C LYS A 335 -8.03 -16.82 -16.37
N LEU A 336 -8.60 -15.66 -16.11
CA LEU A 336 -8.01 -14.57 -15.35
C LEU A 336 -9.00 -14.14 -14.28
N LYS A 337 -8.59 -14.26 -13.01
CA LYS A 337 -9.41 -13.98 -11.83
C LYS A 337 -8.52 -13.48 -10.69
N SER A 338 -7.82 -12.38 -10.93
CA SER A 338 -6.78 -11.85 -10.04
C SER A 338 -5.81 -12.95 -9.58
N TYR A 339 -5.40 -12.92 -8.30
CA TYR A 339 -4.50 -13.92 -7.74
C TYR A 339 -5.11 -15.32 -7.60
N GLN A 340 -6.42 -15.53 -7.80
CA GLN A 340 -7.00 -16.87 -7.70
C GLN A 340 -6.70 -17.72 -8.94
N GLU A 341 -6.68 -17.10 -10.12
CA GLU A 341 -6.55 -17.78 -11.41
C GLU A 341 -5.82 -16.88 -12.40
N PHE A 342 -4.76 -17.38 -13.01
CA PHE A 342 -3.98 -16.65 -14.01
C PHE A 342 -3.42 -17.61 -15.05
N SER A 343 -3.00 -17.05 -16.18
CA SER A 343 -2.64 -17.86 -17.36
C SER A 343 -1.21 -17.62 -17.79
N LEU A 344 -0.52 -18.68 -18.17
CA LEU A 344 0.78 -18.67 -18.82
C LEU A 344 0.55 -18.79 -20.33
N VAL A 345 1.34 -18.05 -21.10
CA VAL A 345 1.41 -18.13 -22.55
C VAL A 345 2.87 -18.04 -22.97
N ASP A 346 3.22 -18.62 -24.12
CA ASP A 346 4.53 -18.43 -24.73
C ASP A 346 4.41 -18.18 -26.24
N LEU A 347 5.53 -17.80 -26.86
CA LEU A 347 5.69 -17.66 -28.30
C LEU A 347 7.01 -18.30 -28.74
N ASP A 348 7.10 -18.72 -29.99
CA ASP A 348 8.38 -19.11 -30.59
C ASP A 348 9.14 -17.86 -31.03
N ALA A 349 10.18 -17.50 -30.26
CA ALA A 349 10.96 -16.29 -30.49
C ALA A 349 12.00 -16.45 -31.62
N THR A 350 12.08 -17.61 -32.28
CA THR A 350 13.09 -17.89 -33.32
C THR A 350 13.05 -16.88 -34.47
N ALA A 351 11.84 -16.45 -34.88
CA ALA A 351 11.65 -15.45 -35.94
C ALA A 351 12.11 -14.03 -35.57
N LEU A 352 12.45 -13.78 -34.31
CA LEU A 352 12.84 -12.46 -33.78
C LEU A 352 14.35 -12.34 -33.55
N ARG A 353 15.12 -13.43 -33.70
CA ARG A 353 16.56 -13.46 -33.38
C ARG A 353 17.34 -12.41 -34.15
N GLY A 354 18.23 -11.72 -33.42
CA GLY A 354 19.09 -10.66 -33.97
C GLY A 354 18.35 -9.38 -34.37
N ARG A 355 17.08 -9.19 -33.98
CA ARG A 355 16.30 -7.99 -34.31
C ARG A 355 15.81 -7.30 -33.05
N VAL A 356 16.08 -6.00 -32.92
CA VAL A 356 15.65 -5.21 -31.75
C VAL A 356 14.12 -5.18 -31.66
N ILE A 357 13.55 -5.50 -30.50
CA ILE A 357 12.11 -5.40 -30.26
C ILE A 357 11.73 -3.93 -30.02
N ARG A 358 10.88 -3.35 -30.88
CA ARG A 358 10.41 -1.95 -30.74
C ARG A 358 9.10 -1.87 -29.97
N SER A 359 8.17 -2.76 -30.27
CA SER A 359 6.87 -2.85 -29.60
C SER A 359 6.32 -4.27 -29.67
N ALA A 360 5.49 -4.64 -28.70
CA ALA A 360 4.81 -5.91 -28.67
C ALA A 360 3.36 -5.72 -28.19
N THR A 361 2.45 -6.46 -28.80
CA THR A 361 1.03 -6.49 -28.42
C THR A 361 0.55 -7.93 -28.39
N LEU A 362 -0.07 -8.33 -27.28
CA LEU A 362 -0.78 -9.60 -27.16
C LEU A 362 -2.25 -9.39 -27.50
N HIS A 363 -2.74 -10.14 -28.49
CA HIS A 363 -4.13 -10.13 -28.93
C HIS A 363 -4.85 -11.34 -28.32
N VAL A 364 -5.94 -11.08 -27.61
CA VAL A 364 -6.77 -12.11 -26.99
C VAL A 364 -8.23 -11.91 -27.38
N LYS A 365 -8.96 -13.01 -27.51
CA LYS A 365 -10.38 -12.97 -27.83
C LYS A 365 -11.19 -13.44 -26.63
N LEU A 366 -12.19 -12.67 -26.24
CA LEU A 366 -13.07 -13.00 -25.12
C LEU A 366 -13.83 -14.31 -25.39
N ALA A 367 -13.79 -15.20 -24.41
CA ALA A 367 -14.57 -16.44 -24.36
C ALA A 367 -15.70 -16.36 -23.31
N GLY A 368 -16.00 -15.16 -22.83
CA GLY A 368 -17.06 -14.86 -21.87
C GLY A 368 -17.47 -13.39 -21.91
N PRO A 369 -18.47 -12.97 -21.10
CA PRO A 369 -19.02 -11.62 -21.15
C PRO A 369 -18.15 -10.57 -20.46
N GLU A 370 -17.25 -10.97 -19.56
CA GLU A 370 -16.40 -10.05 -18.81
C GLU A 370 -15.19 -9.63 -19.64
N ARG A 371 -14.99 -8.32 -19.80
CA ARG A 371 -13.81 -7.78 -20.47
C ARG A 371 -12.57 -7.81 -19.58
N LEU A 372 -11.40 -7.82 -20.19
CA LEU A 372 -10.14 -7.50 -19.51
C LEU A 372 -10.02 -5.98 -19.28
N HIS A 373 -9.55 -5.59 -18.10
CA HIS A 373 -9.24 -4.20 -17.74
C HIS A 373 -7.72 -4.01 -17.74
N ARG A 374 -7.07 -3.85 -16.57
CA ARG A 374 -5.61 -3.78 -16.49
C ARG A 374 -5.03 -5.17 -16.35
N ILE A 375 -4.09 -5.51 -17.23
CA ILE A 375 -3.41 -6.80 -17.27
C ILE A 375 -1.92 -6.60 -17.07
N THR A 376 -1.33 -7.40 -16.17
CA THR A 376 0.12 -7.58 -16.08
C THR A 376 0.56 -8.67 -17.03
N ILE A 377 1.64 -8.38 -17.77
CA ILE A 377 2.48 -9.37 -18.43
C ILE A 377 3.82 -9.45 -17.69
N SER A 378 4.20 -10.66 -17.27
CA SER A 378 5.47 -10.91 -16.57
C SER A 378 6.26 -12.02 -17.23
N SER A 379 7.59 -11.89 -17.31
CA SER A 379 8.48 -12.99 -17.66
C SER A 379 8.43 -14.09 -16.59
N VAL A 380 8.67 -15.34 -16.98
CA VAL A 380 8.77 -16.48 -16.05
C VAL A 380 10.20 -16.99 -16.05
N SER A 381 10.89 -16.93 -14.90
CA SER A 381 12.33 -17.25 -14.80
C SER A 381 12.64 -18.74 -14.54
N ALA A 382 11.63 -19.61 -14.71
CA ALA A 382 11.77 -21.05 -14.61
C ALA A 382 10.94 -21.77 -15.69
N PRO A 383 11.40 -22.93 -16.19
CA PRO A 383 10.70 -23.66 -17.23
C PRO A 383 9.41 -24.26 -16.71
N TRP A 384 8.38 -24.27 -17.55
CA TRP A 384 7.07 -24.83 -17.26
C TRP A 384 6.60 -25.79 -18.36
N ILE A 385 5.72 -26.71 -17.97
CA ILE A 385 5.24 -27.81 -18.78
C ILE A 385 3.72 -27.68 -18.88
N GLU A 386 3.26 -27.48 -20.11
CA GLU A 386 1.87 -27.17 -20.45
C GLU A 386 0.87 -28.19 -19.90
N GLY A 387 1.14 -29.49 -20.07
CA GLY A 387 0.20 -30.57 -19.72
C GLY A 387 -0.95 -30.71 -20.73
N LYS A 388 -1.86 -31.65 -20.45
CA LYS A 388 -3.03 -31.98 -21.30
C LYS A 388 -4.35 -31.96 -20.54
N SER A 389 -4.31 -31.87 -19.21
CA SER A 389 -5.48 -31.73 -18.34
C SER A 389 -6.26 -30.44 -18.64
N SER A 390 -7.58 -30.45 -18.42
CA SER A 390 -8.48 -29.32 -18.77
C SER A 390 -9.49 -28.98 -17.67
N ASN A 391 -9.32 -29.57 -16.49
CA ASN A 391 -10.30 -29.56 -15.40
C ASN A 391 -9.63 -29.63 -14.02
N TYR A 392 -8.48 -28.97 -13.87
CA TYR A 392 -7.69 -28.91 -12.63
C TYR A 392 -7.26 -30.26 -12.07
N GLN A 393 -7.32 -31.34 -12.85
CA GLN A 393 -6.76 -32.61 -12.40
C GLN A 393 -5.24 -32.47 -12.32
N PRO A 394 -4.61 -32.91 -11.21
CA PRO A 394 -3.16 -33.01 -11.14
C PRO A 394 -2.67 -33.96 -12.23
N GLU A 395 -1.65 -33.56 -12.97
CA GLU A 395 -1.07 -34.35 -14.06
C GLU A 395 0.41 -34.58 -13.78
N THR A 396 0.81 -35.85 -13.71
CA THR A 396 2.21 -36.22 -13.45
C THR A 396 3.12 -35.66 -14.53
N GLY A 397 4.17 -34.96 -14.12
CA GLY A 397 5.12 -34.33 -15.03
C GLY A 397 4.71 -32.96 -15.56
N ALA A 398 3.47 -32.50 -15.35
CA ALA A 398 3.02 -31.17 -15.78
C ALA A 398 3.20 -30.11 -14.69
N SER A 399 3.12 -28.83 -15.09
CA SER A 399 3.15 -27.71 -14.14
C SER A 399 1.76 -27.43 -13.56
N SER A 400 1.74 -27.05 -12.29
CA SER A 400 0.62 -26.48 -11.55
C SER A 400 1.11 -25.26 -10.76
N PHE A 401 0.22 -24.56 -10.04
CA PHE A 401 0.66 -23.45 -9.19
C PHE A 401 1.64 -23.92 -8.12
N ALA A 402 1.32 -25.02 -7.43
CA ALA A 402 2.13 -25.52 -6.34
C ALA A 402 3.41 -26.24 -6.79
N ARG A 403 3.44 -26.78 -8.01
CA ARG A 403 4.55 -27.62 -8.50
C ARG A 403 4.94 -27.24 -9.92
N ARG A 404 6.23 -27.01 -10.15
CA ARG A 404 6.77 -26.87 -11.52
C ARG A 404 6.69 -28.18 -12.29
N VAL A 405 6.91 -29.30 -11.60
CA VAL A 405 6.75 -30.66 -12.13
C VAL A 405 6.00 -31.47 -11.09
N HIS A 406 4.72 -31.76 -11.31
CA HIS A 406 3.93 -32.47 -10.30
C HIS A 406 4.29 -33.98 -10.24
N PRO A 407 4.41 -34.58 -9.02
CA PRO A 407 4.31 -33.97 -7.70
C PRO A 407 5.65 -33.47 -7.11
N ASP A 408 6.79 -33.82 -7.71
CA ASP A 408 8.09 -33.78 -7.02
C ASP A 408 8.88 -32.46 -7.19
N GLY A 409 8.65 -31.71 -8.26
CA GLY A 409 9.43 -30.54 -8.64
C GLY A 409 8.85 -29.21 -8.15
N TRP A 410 9.61 -28.49 -7.31
CA TRP A 410 9.33 -27.12 -6.90
C TRP A 410 9.72 -26.10 -7.99
N TRP A 411 9.16 -24.89 -7.92
CA TRP A 411 9.42 -23.81 -8.87
C TRP A 411 10.82 -23.20 -8.77
N SER A 412 11.30 -22.93 -7.57
CA SER A 412 12.66 -22.45 -7.31
C SER A 412 13.37 -23.29 -6.24
N VAL A 413 12.91 -23.21 -4.99
CA VAL A 413 13.49 -23.89 -3.82
C VAL A 413 12.46 -24.82 -3.16
N PRO A 414 12.87 -25.76 -2.29
CA PRO A 414 11.92 -26.59 -1.56
C PRO A 414 10.84 -25.78 -0.85
N GLY A 415 9.58 -26.13 -1.09
CA GLY A 415 8.41 -25.42 -0.55
C GLY A 415 7.93 -24.23 -1.39
N SER A 416 8.63 -23.84 -2.46
CA SER A 416 8.23 -22.69 -3.29
C SER A 416 7.10 -23.01 -4.27
N ASP A 417 6.19 -22.07 -4.46
CA ASP A 417 5.18 -22.08 -5.52
C ASP A 417 5.59 -21.18 -6.72
N PHE A 418 4.69 -21.06 -7.70
CA PHE A 418 4.89 -20.29 -8.93
C PHE A 418 5.21 -18.81 -8.70
N THR A 419 4.77 -18.20 -7.60
CA THR A 419 5.07 -16.79 -7.32
C THR A 419 6.56 -16.54 -7.19
N SER A 420 7.35 -17.55 -6.80
CA SER A 420 8.81 -17.43 -6.62
C SER A 420 9.61 -17.18 -7.91
N VAL A 421 8.97 -17.25 -9.08
CA VAL A 421 9.62 -17.13 -10.40
C VAL A 421 8.90 -16.18 -11.36
N SER A 422 8.01 -15.33 -10.84
CA SER A 422 7.19 -14.39 -11.63
C SER A 422 6.92 -13.11 -10.85
N LEU A 423 6.33 -12.11 -11.52
CA LEU A 423 5.86 -10.86 -10.91
C LEU A 423 6.94 -10.10 -10.09
N GLY A 424 8.18 -10.08 -10.57
CA GLY A 424 9.31 -9.40 -9.92
C GLY A 424 10.14 -10.32 -9.00
N LEU A 425 9.55 -11.42 -8.54
CA LEU A 425 10.24 -12.44 -7.76
C LEU A 425 11.03 -13.39 -8.67
N GLY A 426 12.07 -14.01 -8.11
CA GLY A 426 12.99 -14.87 -8.87
C GLY A 426 13.60 -14.12 -10.06
N HIS A 427 13.95 -12.85 -9.88
CA HIS A 427 14.52 -11.99 -10.92
C HIS A 427 13.72 -11.96 -12.24
N SER A 428 12.39 -12.04 -12.13
CA SER A 428 11.50 -11.80 -13.27
C SER A 428 11.24 -10.30 -13.46
N LEU A 429 10.84 -9.92 -14.67
CA LEU A 429 10.35 -8.59 -15.01
C LEU A 429 8.85 -8.63 -15.24
N TRP A 430 8.14 -7.57 -14.85
CA TRP A 430 6.71 -7.44 -15.10
C TRP A 430 6.32 -6.00 -15.41
N ARG A 431 5.25 -5.86 -16.20
CA ARG A 431 4.63 -4.59 -16.58
C ARG A 431 3.13 -4.76 -16.73
N MET A 432 2.40 -3.70 -16.41
CA MET A 432 0.95 -3.65 -16.54
C MET A 432 0.52 -2.65 -17.62
N ALA A 433 -0.54 -2.99 -18.33
CA ALA A 433 -1.16 -2.12 -19.31
C ALA A 433 -2.69 -2.31 -19.30
N ASP A 434 -3.41 -1.26 -19.68
CA ASP A 434 -4.85 -1.36 -19.89
C ASP A 434 -5.14 -2.07 -21.22
N ALA A 435 -5.96 -3.10 -21.19
CA ALA A 435 -6.47 -3.76 -22.38
C ALA A 435 -7.47 -2.83 -23.10
N THR A 436 -7.45 -2.83 -24.43
CA THR A 436 -8.45 -2.09 -25.21
C THR A 436 -9.86 -2.62 -24.93
N PRO A 437 -10.93 -1.82 -25.07
CA PRO A 437 -12.29 -2.37 -25.13
C PRO A 437 -12.38 -3.50 -26.18
N PRO A 438 -13.26 -4.50 -25.97
CA PRO A 438 -13.46 -5.54 -26.97
C PRO A 438 -14.00 -4.94 -28.26
N ASP A 439 -13.44 -5.35 -29.39
CA ASP A 439 -13.96 -4.99 -30.71
C ASP A 439 -15.25 -5.75 -31.05
N ALA A 440 -15.82 -5.50 -32.24
CA ALA A 440 -17.04 -6.16 -32.71
C ALA A 440 -16.94 -7.69 -32.80
N ASN A 441 -15.72 -8.24 -32.84
CA ASN A 441 -15.45 -9.68 -32.89
C ASN A 441 -14.98 -10.23 -31.52
N GLY A 442 -14.99 -9.40 -30.47
CA GLY A 442 -14.59 -9.77 -29.12
C GLY A 442 -13.08 -9.78 -28.88
N TRP A 443 -12.26 -9.19 -29.77
CA TRP A 443 -10.82 -9.07 -29.55
C TRP A 443 -10.46 -7.89 -28.66
N GLN A 444 -9.51 -8.10 -27.76
CA GLN A 444 -8.83 -7.07 -26.99
C GLN A 444 -7.33 -7.13 -27.26
N GLN A 445 -6.69 -5.95 -27.24
CA GLN A 445 -5.26 -5.79 -27.39
C GLN A 445 -4.66 -5.42 -26.05
N ILE A 446 -3.57 -6.09 -25.67
CA ILE A 446 -2.81 -5.83 -24.45
C ILE A 446 -1.40 -5.37 -24.87
N PRO A 447 -1.06 -4.09 -24.69
CA PRO A 447 0.30 -3.60 -24.88
C PRO A 447 1.28 -4.34 -23.96
N VAL A 448 2.44 -4.74 -24.48
CA VAL A 448 3.48 -5.43 -23.73
C VAL A 448 4.80 -4.68 -23.85
N ASP A 449 5.46 -4.46 -22.71
CA ASP A 449 6.78 -3.82 -22.68
C ASP A 449 7.81 -4.68 -23.44
N PRO A 450 8.51 -4.10 -24.43
CA PRO A 450 9.51 -4.81 -25.22
C PRO A 450 10.53 -5.58 -24.39
N ARG A 451 10.93 -5.07 -23.22
CA ARG A 451 11.92 -5.73 -22.36
C ARG A 451 11.46 -7.08 -21.85
N VAL A 452 10.15 -7.26 -21.63
CA VAL A 452 9.60 -8.55 -21.19
C VAL A 452 9.75 -9.59 -22.31
N VAL A 453 9.52 -9.19 -23.57
CA VAL A 453 9.72 -10.05 -24.75
C VAL A 453 11.21 -10.30 -25.03
N GLN A 454 12.06 -9.29 -24.85
CA GLN A 454 13.52 -9.42 -24.98
C GLN A 454 14.09 -10.47 -24.02
N LEU A 455 13.60 -10.56 -22.78
CA LEU A 455 14.04 -11.62 -21.85
C LEU A 455 13.71 -13.03 -22.36
N ARG A 456 12.58 -13.20 -23.04
CA ARG A 456 12.21 -14.47 -23.68
C ARG A 456 13.12 -14.78 -24.86
N LEU A 457 13.42 -13.78 -25.69
CA LEU A 457 14.35 -13.89 -26.82
C LEU A 457 15.78 -14.21 -26.37
N ALA A 458 16.24 -13.58 -25.30
CA ALA A 458 17.55 -13.79 -24.67
C ALA A 458 17.70 -15.16 -23.97
N GLY A 459 16.61 -15.94 -23.87
CA GLY A 459 16.59 -17.21 -23.13
C GLY A 459 16.81 -17.04 -21.63
N ILE A 460 16.38 -15.90 -21.07
CA ILE A 460 16.35 -15.63 -19.62
C ILE A 460 14.95 -15.90 -19.07
N SER A 461 13.92 -15.69 -19.88
CA SER A 461 12.54 -16.07 -19.60
C SER A 461 12.13 -17.33 -20.36
N GLU A 462 11.24 -18.11 -19.76
CA GLU A 462 10.67 -19.35 -20.28
C GLU A 462 9.20 -19.20 -20.71
N GLY A 463 8.70 -17.96 -20.74
CA GLY A 463 7.37 -17.62 -21.21
C GLY A 463 6.84 -16.35 -20.55
N PHE A 464 5.52 -16.22 -20.53
CA PHE A 464 4.83 -15.04 -20.00
C PHE A 464 3.67 -15.45 -19.10
N LEU A 465 3.55 -14.77 -17.97
CA LEU A 465 2.34 -14.75 -17.14
C LEU A 465 1.43 -13.61 -17.61
N MET A 466 0.14 -13.92 -17.80
CA MET A 466 -0.96 -12.97 -17.88
C MET A 466 -1.71 -12.94 -16.55
N PHE A 467 -1.84 -11.76 -15.95
CA PHE A 467 -2.44 -11.58 -14.63
C PHE A 467 -3.43 -10.41 -14.62
N ASP A 468 -4.61 -10.61 -14.03
CA ASP A 468 -5.63 -9.58 -13.87
C ASP A 468 -5.34 -8.69 -12.65
N ASP A 469 -4.91 -7.45 -12.91
CA ASP A 469 -4.50 -6.52 -11.86
C ASP A 469 -5.67 -5.74 -11.26
N THR A 470 -6.75 -5.58 -12.02
CA THR A 470 -7.98 -4.95 -11.54
C THR A 470 -8.61 -5.81 -10.45
N GLY A 471 -8.69 -7.13 -10.66
CA GLY A 471 -9.28 -8.01 -9.67
C GLY A 471 -10.74 -7.67 -9.40
N SER A 472 -11.08 -7.37 -8.14
CA SER A 472 -12.45 -7.01 -7.76
C SER A 472 -12.84 -5.62 -8.28
N GLU A 473 -14.03 -5.53 -8.85
CA GLU A 473 -14.58 -4.27 -9.37
C GLU A 473 -15.57 -3.67 -8.36
N TRP A 474 -15.74 -2.35 -8.43
CA TRP A 474 -16.84 -1.67 -7.75
C TRP A 474 -17.49 -0.60 -8.60
N SER A 475 -18.75 -0.30 -8.27
CA SER A 475 -19.49 0.86 -8.74
C SER A 475 -20.08 1.64 -7.57
N ARG A 476 -20.31 2.94 -7.79
CA ARG A 476 -20.92 3.85 -6.81
C ARG A 476 -22.08 4.60 -7.47
N ASN A 477 -23.23 4.62 -6.81
CA ASN A 477 -24.35 5.49 -7.14
C ASN A 477 -24.89 6.15 -5.86
N GLY A 478 -24.48 7.40 -5.60
CA GLY A 478 -24.76 8.07 -4.33
C GLY A 478 -24.14 7.32 -3.14
N GLU A 479 -25.00 6.88 -2.21
CA GLU A 479 -24.62 6.04 -1.06
C GLU A 479 -24.51 4.55 -1.41
N ALA A 480 -25.08 4.08 -2.52
CA ALA A 480 -24.99 2.68 -2.90
C ALA A 480 -23.59 2.37 -3.43
N PHE A 481 -22.94 1.38 -2.82
CA PHE A 481 -21.64 0.85 -3.24
C PHE A 481 -21.79 -0.64 -3.52
N GLN A 482 -21.54 -1.04 -4.77
CA GLN A 482 -21.68 -2.43 -5.19
C GLN A 482 -20.32 -3.00 -5.56
N MET A 483 -19.89 -4.01 -4.81
CA MET A 483 -18.70 -4.80 -5.12
C MET A 483 -19.06 -5.98 -6.02
N ARG A 484 -18.22 -6.24 -7.01
CA ARG A 484 -18.20 -7.48 -7.81
C ARG A 484 -16.88 -8.20 -7.51
N PRO A 485 -16.84 -9.07 -6.49
CA PRO A 485 -15.61 -9.74 -6.09
C PRO A 485 -15.17 -10.75 -7.14
N PHE A 486 -13.91 -10.68 -7.56
CA PHE A 486 -13.25 -11.67 -8.44
C PHE A 486 -14.10 -12.13 -9.66
N PRO A 487 -14.50 -11.22 -10.57
CA PRO A 487 -15.23 -11.63 -11.77
C PRO A 487 -14.37 -12.59 -12.62
N ASN A 488 -15.00 -13.66 -13.13
CA ASN A 488 -14.32 -14.64 -13.97
C ASN A 488 -14.15 -14.09 -15.38
N ARG A 489 -12.91 -13.79 -15.79
CA ARG A 489 -12.61 -13.34 -17.15
C ARG A 489 -12.05 -14.51 -17.94
N TYR A 490 -12.67 -14.81 -19.07
CA TYR A 490 -12.27 -15.91 -19.94
C TYR A 490 -11.83 -15.39 -21.30
N VAL A 491 -10.71 -15.90 -21.80
CA VAL A 491 -10.27 -15.72 -23.19
C VAL A 491 -10.08 -17.09 -23.83
N PHE A 492 -10.13 -17.16 -25.16
CA PHE A 492 -9.85 -18.40 -25.87
C PHE A 492 -8.38 -18.82 -25.69
N SER A 493 -8.13 -20.13 -25.65
CA SER A 493 -6.79 -20.75 -25.63
C SER A 493 -6.35 -21.06 -27.07
N ARG A 494 -5.08 -21.41 -27.26
CA ARG A 494 -4.58 -22.03 -28.48
C ARG A 494 -5.36 -23.28 -28.89
N GLU A 495 -5.89 -24.03 -27.92
CA GLU A 495 -6.72 -25.23 -28.14
C GLU A 495 -8.10 -24.90 -28.74
N SER A 496 -8.50 -23.62 -28.81
CA SER A 496 -9.77 -23.18 -29.43
C SER A 496 -9.71 -23.06 -30.96
N GLY A 497 -8.55 -23.32 -31.57
CA GLY A 497 -8.32 -23.22 -33.01
C GLY A 497 -7.90 -21.83 -33.49
N THR A 498 -7.25 -21.77 -34.65
CA THR A 498 -6.51 -20.60 -35.17
C THR A 498 -7.35 -19.33 -35.40
N LYS A 499 -8.68 -19.45 -35.51
CA LYS A 499 -9.59 -18.29 -35.69
C LYS A 499 -9.83 -17.50 -34.40
N SER A 500 -9.60 -18.11 -33.24
CA SER A 500 -9.86 -17.51 -31.93
C SER A 500 -8.66 -17.58 -30.99
N ALA A 501 -7.67 -18.42 -31.30
CA ALA A 501 -6.44 -18.57 -30.53
C ALA A 501 -5.70 -17.22 -30.37
N PRO A 502 -5.13 -16.95 -29.18
CA PRO A 502 -4.37 -15.74 -28.92
C PRO A 502 -3.10 -15.69 -29.78
N TYR A 503 -2.64 -14.48 -30.09
CA TYR A 503 -1.45 -14.26 -30.90
C TYR A 503 -0.76 -12.95 -30.55
N TRP A 504 0.51 -12.85 -30.94
CA TRP A 504 1.35 -11.68 -30.76
C TRP A 504 1.49 -10.92 -32.08
N THR A 505 1.55 -9.60 -31.98
CA THR A 505 2.05 -8.73 -33.04
C THR A 505 3.29 -8.01 -32.51
N ILE A 506 4.43 -8.21 -33.15
CA ILE A 506 5.72 -7.66 -32.69
C ILE A 506 6.33 -6.81 -33.80
N SER A 507 6.58 -5.54 -33.50
CA SER A 507 7.36 -4.67 -34.39
C SER A 507 8.84 -4.82 -34.08
N VAL A 508 9.61 -5.15 -35.10
CA VAL A 508 11.06 -5.32 -35.02
C VAL A 508 11.79 -4.14 -35.66
N GLY A 509 12.93 -3.79 -35.09
CA GLY A 509 13.78 -2.70 -35.51
C GLY A 509 15.02 -3.17 -36.27
N GLU A 510 16.11 -2.47 -36.03
CA GLU A 510 17.41 -2.73 -36.62
C GLU A 510 17.94 -4.11 -36.25
N THR A 511 18.87 -4.61 -37.07
CA THR A 511 19.55 -5.87 -36.81
C THR A 511 20.69 -5.63 -35.83
N ASP A 512 20.77 -6.47 -34.81
CA ASP A 512 21.84 -6.45 -33.83
C ASP A 512 22.52 -7.82 -33.78
N THR A 513 23.79 -7.84 -34.16
CA THR A 513 24.67 -9.03 -34.16
C THR A 513 25.91 -8.82 -33.31
N ALA A 514 26.07 -7.63 -32.73
CA ALA A 514 27.23 -7.30 -31.94
C ALA A 514 27.01 -7.83 -30.52
N PRO A 515 27.91 -8.65 -29.96
CA PRO A 515 27.77 -9.08 -28.58
C PRO A 515 27.96 -7.90 -27.62
N PRO A 516 27.27 -7.90 -26.46
CA PRO A 516 27.49 -6.89 -25.44
C PRO A 516 28.90 -6.99 -24.86
N ASN A 517 29.36 -5.93 -24.20
CA ASN A 517 30.62 -5.99 -23.46
C ASN A 517 30.51 -6.98 -22.29
N SER A 518 31.63 -7.61 -21.93
CA SER A 518 31.72 -8.49 -20.75
C SER A 518 31.47 -7.69 -19.46
N PRO A 519 30.97 -8.33 -18.39
CA PRO A 519 30.87 -7.71 -17.08
C PRO A 519 32.21 -7.16 -16.61
N GLN A 520 32.18 -6.02 -15.92
CA GLN A 520 33.38 -5.39 -15.35
C GLN A 520 33.37 -5.53 -13.82
N ASN A 521 34.55 -5.40 -13.21
CA ASN A 521 34.74 -5.41 -11.76
C ASN A 521 34.12 -6.63 -11.04
N ALA A 522 34.09 -7.78 -11.73
CA ALA A 522 33.53 -9.01 -11.18
C ALA A 522 34.37 -9.52 -9.99
N ALA A 523 33.75 -9.66 -8.84
CA ALA A 523 34.41 -10.07 -7.60
C ALA A 523 33.50 -10.96 -6.73
N TRP A 524 34.15 -11.76 -5.88
CA TRP A 524 33.50 -12.46 -4.79
C TRP A 524 33.72 -11.71 -3.48
N ASN A 525 32.63 -11.34 -2.81
CA ASN A 525 32.67 -10.75 -1.48
C ASN A 525 32.35 -11.84 -0.43
N ALA A 526 33.39 -12.42 0.16
CA ALA A 526 33.26 -13.47 1.16
C ALA A 526 32.57 -13.01 2.46
N THR A 527 32.61 -11.70 2.77
CA THR A 527 31.99 -11.13 3.96
C THR A 527 30.47 -11.09 3.84
N THR A 528 29.97 -10.66 2.68
CA THR A 528 28.53 -10.56 2.41
C THR A 528 27.95 -11.83 1.78
N GLY A 529 28.81 -12.73 1.29
CA GLY A 529 28.38 -13.93 0.58
C GLY A 529 27.80 -13.63 -0.80
N THR A 530 28.27 -12.56 -1.46
CA THR A 530 27.74 -12.09 -2.75
C THR A 530 28.78 -12.13 -3.87
N LEU A 531 28.35 -12.55 -5.05
CA LEU A 531 29.04 -12.23 -6.30
C LEU A 531 28.62 -10.84 -6.76
N GLU A 532 29.58 -10.00 -7.13
CA GLU A 532 29.36 -8.60 -7.46
C GLU A 532 30.00 -8.26 -8.80
N TRP A 533 29.33 -7.48 -9.63
CA TRP A 533 29.85 -7.00 -10.92
C TRP A 533 29.06 -5.78 -11.41
N ASP A 534 29.61 -5.02 -12.34
CA ASP A 534 28.88 -3.91 -12.97
C ASP A 534 28.09 -4.37 -14.19
N THR A 535 26.91 -3.78 -14.39
CA THR A 535 26.18 -3.91 -15.65
C THR A 535 26.99 -3.23 -16.76
N PRO A 536 27.44 -3.94 -17.80
CA PRO A 536 28.22 -3.33 -18.86
C PRO A 536 27.34 -2.56 -19.85
N THR A 537 27.96 -1.73 -20.69
CA THR A 537 27.31 -1.17 -21.87
C THR A 537 27.17 -2.23 -22.96
N ASP A 538 26.08 -2.14 -23.73
CA ASP A 538 25.96 -2.89 -24.96
C ASP A 538 26.72 -2.18 -26.10
N VAL A 539 27.27 -2.95 -27.03
CA VAL A 539 27.83 -2.45 -28.29
C VAL A 539 26.71 -2.23 -29.30
N GLY A 540 25.72 -3.12 -29.29
CA GLY A 540 24.54 -3.06 -30.13
C GLY A 540 23.41 -2.21 -29.54
N PRO A 541 22.39 -1.88 -30.35
CA PRO A 541 21.23 -1.09 -29.91
C PRO A 541 20.25 -1.85 -28.99
N ALA A 542 20.40 -3.16 -28.78
CA ALA A 542 19.45 -3.97 -28.01
C ALA A 542 19.49 -3.71 -26.50
N GLY A 543 20.65 -3.35 -25.97
CA GLY A 543 20.90 -3.15 -24.54
C GLY A 543 21.05 -4.48 -23.79
N VAL A 544 21.84 -4.46 -22.70
CA VAL A 544 21.99 -5.63 -21.82
C VAL A 544 20.72 -5.85 -21.01
N VAL A 545 20.16 -7.06 -21.08
CA VAL A 545 18.92 -7.43 -20.35
C VAL A 545 19.16 -8.36 -19.17
N GLY A 546 20.28 -9.09 -19.14
CA GLY A 546 20.67 -9.90 -17.99
C GLY A 546 21.97 -10.64 -18.18
N PHE A 547 22.14 -11.71 -17.39
CA PHE A 547 23.40 -12.45 -17.31
C PHE A 547 23.15 -13.96 -17.29
N ARG A 548 24.17 -14.74 -17.62
CA ARG A 548 24.24 -16.17 -17.28
C ARG A 548 25.47 -16.40 -16.43
N VAL A 549 25.28 -17.14 -15.34
CA VAL A 549 26.35 -17.49 -14.40
C VAL A 549 26.54 -18.99 -14.41
N ARG A 550 27.80 -19.44 -14.48
CA ARG A 550 28.16 -20.84 -14.26
C ARG A 550 29.06 -20.96 -13.04
N ILE A 551 28.83 -21.98 -12.23
CA ILE A 551 29.71 -22.36 -11.12
C ILE A 551 30.12 -23.81 -11.36
N ARG A 552 31.43 -24.09 -11.43
CA ARG A 552 31.98 -25.42 -11.78
C ARG A 552 31.43 -25.96 -13.11
N GLY A 553 31.25 -25.08 -14.09
CA GLY A 553 30.69 -25.42 -15.41
C GLY A 553 29.17 -25.66 -15.43
N GLN A 554 28.49 -25.64 -14.28
CA GLN A 554 27.03 -25.78 -14.20
C GLN A 554 26.36 -24.41 -14.28
N SER A 555 25.45 -24.22 -15.23
CA SER A 555 24.65 -22.99 -15.33
C SER A 555 23.67 -22.87 -14.17
N LEU A 556 23.67 -21.70 -13.52
CA LEU A 556 22.64 -21.36 -12.56
C LEU A 556 21.31 -21.08 -13.28
N PRO A 557 20.17 -21.45 -12.66
CA PRO A 557 18.86 -21.13 -13.22
C PRO A 557 18.61 -19.62 -13.17
N ALA A 558 17.83 -19.09 -14.14
CA ALA A 558 17.59 -17.66 -14.28
C ALA A 558 16.98 -17.03 -13.01
N TRP A 559 16.17 -17.78 -12.26
CA TRP A 559 15.59 -17.28 -11.00
C TRP A 559 16.60 -17.00 -9.87
N GLN A 560 17.86 -17.43 -10.00
CA GLN A 560 18.96 -17.08 -9.08
C GLN A 560 19.82 -15.91 -9.56
N VAL A 561 19.71 -15.54 -10.83
CA VAL A 561 20.60 -14.57 -11.47
C VAL A 561 19.86 -13.23 -11.63
N PRO A 562 20.31 -12.14 -10.98
CA PRO A 562 19.70 -10.83 -11.14
C PRO A 562 19.68 -10.36 -12.60
N LEU A 563 18.61 -9.64 -12.97
CA LEU A 563 18.54 -8.97 -14.28
C LEU A 563 19.52 -7.79 -14.35
N ALA A 564 19.87 -7.40 -15.58
CA ALA A 564 20.68 -6.20 -15.81
C ALA A 564 19.91 -4.93 -15.43
N THR A 565 20.62 -3.97 -14.87
CA THR A 565 20.09 -2.64 -14.57
C THR A 565 20.68 -1.61 -15.54
N GLN A 566 20.83 -0.33 -15.16
CA GLN A 566 21.48 0.64 -16.05
C GLN A 566 22.98 0.34 -16.15
N PRO A 567 23.62 0.60 -17.31
CA PRO A 567 25.07 0.47 -17.43
C PRO A 567 25.81 1.24 -16.33
N GLY A 568 26.81 0.61 -15.72
CA GLY A 568 27.57 1.14 -14.59
C GLY A 568 26.95 0.89 -13.20
N ASN A 569 25.73 0.35 -13.12
CA ASN A 569 25.16 -0.05 -11.84
C ASN A 569 25.68 -1.42 -11.40
N TRP A 570 26.00 -1.51 -10.12
CA TRP A 570 26.38 -2.74 -9.44
C TRP A 570 25.23 -3.76 -9.40
N ILE A 571 25.56 -4.99 -9.74
CA ILE A 571 24.79 -6.19 -9.49
C ILE A 571 25.39 -6.90 -8.29
N ARG A 572 24.51 -7.33 -7.37
CA ARG A 572 24.88 -8.18 -6.23
C ARG A 572 24.01 -9.42 -6.24
N MET A 573 24.64 -10.57 -6.37
CA MET A 573 23.97 -11.86 -6.40
C MET A 573 24.38 -12.66 -5.15
N PRO A 574 23.48 -12.81 -4.15
CA PRO A 574 23.76 -13.66 -3.01
C PRO A 574 23.85 -15.12 -3.45
N ILE A 575 24.86 -15.83 -2.96
CA ILE A 575 25.03 -17.26 -3.24
C ILE A 575 24.43 -18.07 -2.08
N ASP A 576 23.54 -18.99 -2.42
CA ASP A 576 23.09 -20.02 -1.49
C ASP A 576 24.25 -21.00 -1.23
N MET A 577 24.75 -20.98 -0.01
CA MET A 577 26.00 -21.65 0.38
C MET A 577 25.82 -23.17 0.53
N ASP A 578 24.59 -23.63 0.73
CA ASP A 578 24.29 -25.02 1.12
C ASP A 578 24.41 -26.01 -0.06
N GLY A 579 24.51 -25.51 -1.30
CA GLY A 579 24.63 -26.32 -2.52
C GLY A 579 26.07 -26.54 -3.01
N PHE A 580 27.08 -25.95 -2.37
CA PHE A 580 28.46 -25.93 -2.88
C PHE A 580 29.48 -26.31 -1.80
N PRO A 581 30.61 -26.96 -2.17
CA PRO A 581 31.62 -27.34 -1.19
C PRO A 581 32.30 -26.10 -0.59
N GLN A 582 32.39 -26.08 0.74
CA GLN A 582 33.04 -25.00 1.49
C GLN A 582 34.57 -25.18 1.53
N GLY A 583 35.30 -24.08 1.66
CA GLY A 583 36.76 -24.05 1.75
C GLY A 583 37.51 -24.43 0.48
N THR A 584 36.80 -24.81 -0.59
CA THR A 584 37.38 -25.23 -1.87
C THR A 584 37.20 -24.11 -2.90
N PRO A 585 38.23 -23.79 -3.72
CA PRO A 585 38.09 -22.87 -4.85
C PRO A 585 37.05 -23.36 -5.88
N LEU A 586 36.11 -22.48 -6.24
CA LEU A 586 35.05 -22.72 -7.21
C LEU A 586 35.24 -21.79 -8.41
N PRO A 587 35.48 -22.30 -9.62
CA PRO A 587 35.51 -21.46 -10.82
C PRO A 587 34.10 -20.96 -11.13
N VAL A 588 34.00 -19.65 -11.38
CA VAL A 588 32.79 -18.93 -11.73
C VAL A 588 32.99 -18.27 -13.09
N GLU A 589 32.02 -18.44 -13.99
CA GLU A 589 31.95 -17.72 -15.26
C GLU A 589 30.71 -16.84 -15.27
N ILE A 590 30.85 -15.58 -15.68
CA ILE A 590 29.74 -14.66 -15.87
C ILE A 590 29.76 -14.16 -17.32
N VAL A 591 28.62 -14.22 -17.99
CA VAL A 591 28.42 -13.60 -19.32
C VAL A 591 27.24 -12.65 -19.29
N SER A 592 27.37 -11.51 -19.96
CA SER A 592 26.27 -10.60 -20.27
C SER A 592 25.50 -11.07 -21.51
N VAL A 593 24.18 -10.84 -21.48
CA VAL A 593 23.25 -11.16 -22.56
C VAL A 593 22.44 -9.92 -22.93
N ASP A 594 22.39 -9.59 -24.21
CA ASP A 594 21.61 -8.47 -24.74
C ASP A 594 20.15 -8.82 -25.05
N GLY A 595 19.37 -7.81 -25.42
CA GLY A 595 17.94 -7.96 -25.70
C GLY A 595 17.59 -8.77 -26.96
N VAL A 596 18.56 -9.15 -27.79
CA VAL A 596 18.37 -10.02 -28.97
C VAL A 596 19.01 -11.40 -28.82
N GLY A 597 19.68 -11.63 -27.69
CA GLY A 597 20.27 -12.90 -27.30
C GLY A 597 21.75 -13.08 -27.65
N ASN A 598 22.47 -12.03 -28.08
CA ASN A 598 23.93 -12.12 -28.21
C ASN A 598 24.57 -12.19 -26.82
N VAL A 599 25.72 -12.85 -26.75
CA VAL A 599 26.41 -13.14 -25.49
C VAL A 599 27.84 -12.63 -25.56
N SER A 600 28.24 -11.91 -24.52
CA SER A 600 29.63 -11.44 -24.36
C SER A 600 30.64 -12.59 -24.20
N LYS A 601 31.95 -12.28 -24.26
CA LYS A 601 32.98 -13.21 -23.78
C LYS A 601 32.81 -13.42 -22.26
N PRO A 602 33.03 -14.63 -21.72
CA PRO A 602 32.93 -14.87 -20.28
C PRO A 602 34.04 -14.14 -19.52
N ILE A 603 33.69 -13.59 -18.37
CA ILE A 603 34.68 -13.25 -17.33
C ILE A 603 34.75 -14.41 -16.34
N ALA A 604 35.98 -14.86 -16.06
CA ALA A 604 36.24 -15.94 -15.14
C ALA A 604 36.81 -15.38 -13.83
N LEU A 605 36.26 -15.83 -12.71
CA LEU A 605 36.82 -15.58 -11.38
C LEU A 605 36.76 -16.85 -10.55
N THR A 606 37.43 -16.82 -9.40
CA THR A 606 37.39 -17.91 -8.44
C THR A 606 36.72 -17.44 -7.15
N MET A 607 35.72 -18.18 -6.71
CA MET A 607 35.01 -17.96 -5.46
C MET A 607 35.43 -19.04 -4.46
N THR A 608 35.67 -18.68 -3.20
CA THR A 608 35.86 -19.66 -2.13
C THR A 608 34.84 -19.40 -1.03
N LEU A 609 33.97 -20.37 -0.80
CA LEU A 609 32.96 -20.27 0.24
C LEU A 609 33.62 -20.47 1.62
N PRO A 610 33.39 -19.60 2.61
CA PRO A 610 33.90 -19.81 3.96
C PRO A 610 33.46 -21.16 4.53
N ILE A 611 34.38 -21.81 5.26
CA ILE A 611 34.06 -22.98 6.08
C ILE A 611 33.22 -22.48 7.26
N ARG A 612 31.92 -22.76 7.24
CA ARG A 612 31.04 -22.49 8.37
C ARG A 612 31.19 -23.59 9.39
N GLN A 613 31.80 -23.28 10.53
CA GLN A 613 31.66 -24.15 11.70
C GLN A 613 30.19 -24.16 12.10
N ARG A 614 29.65 -25.36 12.34
CA ARG A 614 28.27 -25.49 12.80
C ARG A 614 28.16 -24.83 14.18
N ALA A 615 27.41 -23.74 14.26
CA ALA A 615 27.16 -23.06 15.52
C ALA A 615 26.56 -24.05 16.51
N THR A 616 27.03 -24.00 17.76
CA THR A 616 26.49 -24.80 18.87
C THR A 616 25.68 -23.92 19.79
N LEU A 617 24.61 -24.45 20.37
CA LEU A 617 23.79 -23.69 21.31
C LEU A 617 24.65 -23.24 22.52
N PRO A 618 24.76 -21.94 22.80
CA PRO A 618 25.55 -21.41 23.92
C PRO A 618 25.15 -21.98 25.29
N GLY A 619 26.09 -22.53 26.06
CA GLY A 619 25.89 -22.96 27.45
C GLY A 619 25.44 -24.42 27.61
N THR A 620 24.99 -24.78 28.81
CA THR A 620 24.40 -26.10 29.11
C THR A 620 23.21 -25.91 30.04
N ASP A 621 22.18 -26.73 29.84
CA ASP A 621 21.01 -26.67 30.71
C ASP A 621 21.39 -27.04 32.14
N PRO A 622 20.75 -26.42 33.15
CA PRO A 622 20.88 -26.86 34.51
C PRO A 622 20.33 -28.29 34.64
N GLN A 623 21.10 -29.20 35.25
CA GLN A 623 20.54 -30.46 35.71
C GLN A 623 19.62 -30.18 36.91
N ARG A 624 18.30 -30.14 36.68
CA ARG A 624 17.31 -30.05 37.74
C ARG A 624 16.72 -31.44 38.00
N LYS A 625 16.64 -31.82 39.28
CA LYS A 625 15.66 -32.81 39.72
C LYS A 625 14.36 -32.06 39.95
N LEU A 626 13.28 -32.50 39.29
CA LEU A 626 11.93 -32.06 39.63
C LEU A 626 11.71 -32.27 41.12
N GLY A 627 11.18 -31.26 41.82
CA GLY A 627 10.69 -31.44 43.19
C GLY A 627 9.57 -32.48 43.21
N SER A 628 9.31 -33.11 44.36
CA SER A 628 8.12 -33.95 44.50
C SER A 628 6.85 -33.09 44.44
N ARG A 629 5.72 -33.70 44.05
CA ARG A 629 4.39 -33.06 44.14
C ARG A 629 4.21 -32.60 45.59
N GLY A 630 3.97 -31.31 45.78
CA GLY A 630 3.97 -30.71 47.11
C GLY A 630 2.68 -29.98 47.43
N ALA A 631 1.72 -30.69 48.01
CA ALA A 631 0.70 -30.05 48.84
C ALA A 631 1.35 -29.65 50.17
N ILE A 632 1.20 -28.40 50.58
CA ILE A 632 1.79 -27.82 51.78
C ILE A 632 0.65 -27.55 52.77
N PRO A 633 0.62 -28.21 53.94
CA PRO A 633 -0.43 -27.98 54.92
C PRO A 633 -0.53 -26.51 55.35
N PHE A 634 -1.75 -25.98 55.38
CA PHE A 634 -2.09 -24.64 55.84
C PHE A 634 -3.48 -24.64 56.52
N GLY A 635 -3.47 -25.05 57.79
CA GLY A 635 -4.71 -25.30 58.54
C GLY A 635 -5.41 -26.57 58.06
N ASP A 636 -6.71 -26.48 57.77
CA ASP A 636 -7.54 -27.61 57.30
C ASP A 636 -7.42 -27.86 55.79
N HIS A 637 -6.64 -27.04 55.10
CA HIS A 637 -6.42 -27.07 53.67
C HIS A 637 -4.94 -27.18 53.35
N SER A 638 -4.62 -27.46 52.09
CA SER A 638 -3.27 -27.44 51.58
C SER A 638 -3.10 -26.40 50.49
N VAL A 639 -1.94 -25.76 50.45
CA VAL A 639 -1.54 -24.87 49.36
C VAL A 639 -0.44 -25.49 48.50
N ALA A 640 -0.32 -25.09 47.24
CA ALA A 640 0.77 -25.51 46.36
C ALA A 640 1.33 -24.34 45.55
N VAL A 641 2.62 -24.41 45.23
CA VAL A 641 3.37 -23.39 44.48
C VAL A 641 3.49 -23.81 43.02
N VAL A 642 3.11 -22.93 42.10
CA VAL A 642 3.27 -23.15 40.65
C VAL A 642 3.91 -21.95 39.96
N ASP A 643 4.53 -22.21 38.82
CA ASP A 643 5.01 -21.15 37.93
C ASP A 643 3.86 -20.25 37.44
N GLU A 644 4.17 -18.98 37.21
CA GLU A 644 3.24 -17.99 36.68
C GLU A 644 2.58 -18.45 35.36
N LEU A 645 3.33 -19.12 34.48
CA LEU A 645 2.85 -19.56 33.17
C LEU A 645 2.12 -20.91 33.17
N ALA A 646 2.14 -21.64 34.29
CA ALA A 646 1.63 -23.00 34.35
C ALA A 646 0.11 -23.09 34.11
N THR A 647 -0.36 -24.15 33.45
CA THR A 647 -1.78 -24.51 33.54
C THR A 647 -1.98 -25.43 34.72
N VAL A 648 -3.03 -25.19 35.50
CA VAL A 648 -3.37 -26.02 36.66
C VAL A 648 -4.72 -26.65 36.39
N THR A 649 -4.74 -27.97 36.20
CA THR A 649 -5.97 -28.75 35.96
C THR A 649 -6.37 -29.61 37.15
N ASN A 650 -5.45 -29.90 38.08
CA ASN A 650 -5.67 -30.76 39.24
C ASN A 650 -4.87 -30.26 40.46
N PHE A 651 -5.35 -30.61 41.67
CA PHE A 651 -4.62 -30.44 42.92
C PHE A 651 -4.22 -31.80 43.52
N PRO A 652 -2.98 -31.99 44.01
CA PRO A 652 -1.85 -31.07 43.86
C PRO A 652 -1.39 -31.00 42.39
N PRO A 653 -0.80 -29.87 41.97
CA PRO A 653 -0.35 -29.69 40.60
C PRO A 653 0.80 -30.64 40.26
N ALA A 654 1.14 -30.73 38.97
CA ALA A 654 2.37 -31.36 38.54
C ALA A 654 3.60 -30.71 39.23
N ALA A 655 4.68 -31.47 39.35
CA ALA A 655 5.91 -31.00 39.98
C ALA A 655 6.37 -29.68 39.35
N SER A 656 6.62 -28.68 40.21
CA SER A 656 7.12 -27.36 39.81
C SER A 656 8.63 -27.32 40.00
N SER A 657 9.35 -26.78 39.01
CA SER A 657 10.79 -26.55 39.11
C SER A 657 11.14 -25.41 40.08
N LEU A 658 10.14 -24.65 40.56
CA LEU A 658 10.29 -23.59 41.55
C LEU A 658 10.19 -24.11 42.99
N TRP A 659 9.60 -25.29 43.22
CA TRP A 659 9.28 -25.78 44.57
C TRP A 659 10.23 -26.90 45.01
N HIS A 660 10.85 -26.72 46.17
CA HIS A 660 11.72 -27.71 46.82
C HIS A 660 11.14 -28.16 48.17
N PRO A 661 10.37 -29.27 48.19
CA PRO A 661 9.62 -29.70 49.36
C PRO A 661 10.50 -30.07 50.56
N ASP A 662 11.65 -30.71 50.33
CA ASP A 662 12.59 -31.13 51.39
C ASP A 662 13.07 -29.96 52.27
N ARG A 663 13.09 -28.75 51.70
CA ARG A 663 13.54 -27.52 52.36
C ARG A 663 12.44 -26.49 52.55
N LYS A 664 11.19 -26.82 52.20
CA LYS A 664 10.06 -25.89 52.10
C LYS A 664 10.44 -24.56 51.42
N THR A 665 11.19 -24.65 50.31
CA THR A 665 11.83 -23.49 49.68
C THR A 665 11.28 -23.25 48.28
N ILE A 666 10.97 -22.00 47.97
CA ILE A 666 10.66 -21.49 46.62
C ILE A 666 11.96 -20.93 46.03
N ARG A 667 12.37 -21.43 44.86
CA ARG A 667 13.57 -20.95 44.16
C ARG A 667 13.21 -20.17 42.92
N LEU A 668 13.74 -18.96 42.84
CA LEU A 668 13.57 -18.04 41.72
C LEU A 668 14.94 -17.60 41.19
N THR A 669 14.96 -17.27 39.91
CA THR A 669 16.14 -16.69 39.25
C THR A 669 15.69 -15.52 38.38
N ALA A 670 16.39 -14.40 38.42
CA ALA A 670 16.02 -13.20 37.67
C ALA A 670 17.24 -12.33 37.36
N ALA A 671 17.17 -11.56 36.27
CA ALA A 671 18.06 -10.45 35.97
C ALA A 671 17.63 -9.19 36.73
N LYS A 672 18.48 -8.18 36.70
CA LYS A 672 18.14 -6.82 37.13
C LYS A 672 17.14 -6.19 36.15
N ASP A 673 16.23 -5.34 36.63
CA ASP A 673 15.07 -4.81 35.88
C ASP A 673 14.07 -5.87 35.38
N GLU A 674 14.09 -7.07 35.97
CA GLU A 674 13.17 -8.15 35.64
C GLU A 674 12.01 -8.26 36.64
N ILE A 675 10.84 -8.68 36.15
CA ILE A 675 9.71 -9.07 36.99
C ILE A 675 9.57 -10.60 36.94
N ILE A 676 9.61 -11.25 38.10
CA ILE A 676 9.44 -12.70 38.23
C ILE A 676 8.34 -12.99 39.25
N GLY A 677 7.52 -14.01 39.00
CA GLY A 677 6.43 -14.36 39.90
C GLY A 677 6.11 -15.85 39.95
N PHE A 678 5.32 -16.22 40.94
CA PHE A 678 4.75 -17.56 41.13
C PHE A 678 3.34 -17.43 41.73
N ARG A 679 2.54 -18.50 41.60
CA ARG A 679 1.18 -18.53 42.15
C ARG A 679 1.04 -19.57 43.25
N LEU A 680 0.12 -19.28 44.15
CA LEU A 680 -0.34 -20.15 45.23
C LEU A 680 -1.79 -20.54 44.94
N LEU A 681 -2.02 -21.85 44.91
CA LEU A 681 -3.34 -22.47 44.79
C LEU A 681 -3.66 -23.27 46.06
N SER A 682 -4.94 -23.55 46.29
CA SER A 682 -5.44 -24.29 47.44
C SER A 682 -6.33 -25.46 47.00
N ASP A 683 -6.36 -26.55 47.79
CA ASP A 683 -7.29 -27.68 47.59
C ASP A 683 -8.74 -27.37 47.99
N GLY A 684 -8.95 -26.33 48.80
CA GLY A 684 -10.27 -25.86 49.22
C GLY A 684 -10.34 -24.34 49.39
N GLU A 685 -11.50 -23.84 49.80
CA GLU A 685 -11.74 -22.41 49.99
C GLU A 685 -11.15 -21.89 51.31
N ILE A 686 -10.29 -20.88 51.22
CA ILE A 686 -9.66 -20.22 52.37
C ILE A 686 -10.00 -18.72 52.27
N PRO A 687 -10.97 -18.21 53.05
CA PRO A 687 -11.58 -16.89 52.81
C PRO A 687 -10.70 -15.68 53.17
N ASP A 688 -9.84 -15.80 54.18
CA ASP A 688 -9.12 -14.67 54.77
C ASP A 688 -7.60 -14.92 54.85
N VAL A 689 -6.94 -15.03 53.70
CA VAL A 689 -5.48 -15.20 53.64
C VAL A 689 -4.80 -13.83 53.53
N THR A 690 -3.97 -13.51 54.51
CA THR A 690 -3.01 -12.41 54.42
C THR A 690 -1.64 -12.96 54.07
N ALA A 691 -0.95 -12.31 53.14
CA ALA A 691 0.38 -12.71 52.70
C ALA A 691 1.38 -11.56 52.86
N SER A 692 2.58 -11.89 53.32
CA SER A 692 3.71 -10.96 53.37
C SER A 692 4.97 -11.67 52.94
N LEU A 693 5.78 -11.04 52.10
CA LEU A 693 7.10 -11.54 51.72
C LEU A 693 8.14 -10.51 52.12
N THR A 694 9.18 -10.94 52.81
CA THR A 694 10.32 -10.09 53.18
C THR A 694 11.58 -10.61 52.51
N MET A 695 12.40 -9.71 51.97
CA MET A 695 13.67 -10.02 51.31
C MET A 695 14.79 -9.17 51.94
N PRO A 696 15.21 -9.44 53.19
CA PRO A 696 16.13 -8.57 53.94
C PRO A 696 17.48 -8.40 53.26
N THR A 697 17.90 -9.39 52.47
CA THR A 697 19.17 -9.38 51.74
C THR A 697 19.09 -8.66 50.39
N LEU A 698 17.91 -8.20 49.97
CA LEU A 698 17.70 -7.49 48.70
C LEU A 698 16.90 -6.19 48.93
N PRO A 699 17.54 -5.15 49.50
CA PRO A 699 16.86 -3.88 49.74
C PRO A 699 16.37 -3.26 48.43
N GLY A 700 15.17 -2.67 48.46
CA GLY A 700 14.57 -2.00 47.30
C GLY A 700 13.86 -2.92 46.29
N VAL A 701 13.81 -4.24 46.53
CA VAL A 701 12.90 -5.11 45.76
C VAL A 701 11.46 -4.71 46.06
N ARG A 702 10.68 -4.47 45.01
CA ARG A 702 9.24 -4.25 45.14
C ARG A 702 8.52 -5.60 45.05
N ILE A 703 7.59 -5.82 45.96
CA ILE A 703 6.81 -7.05 46.08
C ILE A 703 5.35 -6.67 45.92
N ASP A 704 4.71 -7.26 44.91
CA ASP A 704 3.29 -7.06 44.63
C ASP A 704 2.54 -8.38 44.84
N PHE A 705 1.36 -8.29 45.46
CA PHE A 705 0.43 -9.39 45.61
C PHE A 705 -0.77 -9.17 44.70
N GLY A 706 -1.17 -10.22 43.98
CA GLY A 706 -2.30 -10.19 43.06
C GLY A 706 -3.29 -11.31 43.34
N HIS A 707 -4.57 -11.03 43.27
CA HIS A 707 -5.64 -12.01 43.32
C HIS A 707 -6.06 -12.35 41.88
N CYS A 708 -5.76 -13.56 41.45
CA CYS A 708 -6.14 -14.09 40.14
C CYS A 708 -7.60 -14.54 40.22
N VAL A 709 -8.49 -13.68 39.73
CA VAL A 709 -9.94 -13.91 39.73
C VAL A 709 -10.28 -14.94 38.67
N ASN A 710 -11.19 -15.84 39.02
CA ASN A 710 -11.71 -16.86 38.11
C ASN A 710 -12.77 -16.29 37.16
N VAL A 711 -12.66 -16.64 35.88
CA VAL A 711 -13.66 -16.39 34.83
C VAL A 711 -14.25 -17.73 34.38
N PRO A 712 -15.56 -17.84 34.09
CA PRO A 712 -16.16 -19.10 33.65
C PRO A 712 -15.67 -19.47 32.25
N ALA A 713 -14.75 -20.43 32.11
CA ALA A 713 -14.16 -20.80 30.82
C ALA A 713 -14.26 -22.32 30.61
N ASN A 714 -15.11 -22.75 29.68
CA ASN A 714 -15.59 -24.14 29.52
C ASN A 714 -16.50 -24.57 30.70
N ARG A 715 -16.50 -25.85 31.09
CA ARG A 715 -17.27 -26.37 32.24
C ARG A 715 -16.64 -26.01 33.60
N ASP A 716 -15.48 -25.35 33.60
CA ASP A 716 -14.68 -25.03 34.80
C ASP A 716 -14.35 -23.52 34.89
N ASN A 717 -14.06 -23.05 36.09
CA ASN A 717 -13.60 -21.69 36.35
C ASN A 717 -12.08 -21.59 36.17
N GLN A 718 -11.59 -20.58 35.45
CA GLN A 718 -10.17 -20.41 35.13
C GLN A 718 -9.67 -19.02 35.56
N PRO A 719 -8.50 -18.92 36.23
CA PRO A 719 -7.95 -17.64 36.65
C PRO A 719 -7.44 -16.84 35.45
N ASP A 720 -7.79 -15.55 35.35
CA ASP A 720 -7.20 -14.66 34.34
C ASP A 720 -7.00 -13.20 34.80
N PRO A 721 -8.03 -12.39 35.13
CA PRO A 721 -7.80 -11.04 35.63
C PRO A 721 -7.08 -11.05 36.99
N VAL A 722 -6.11 -10.15 37.16
CA VAL A 722 -5.26 -10.09 38.36
C VAL A 722 -5.48 -8.77 39.10
N LEU A 723 -6.27 -8.82 40.18
CA LEU A 723 -6.56 -7.67 41.03
C LEU A 723 -5.43 -7.43 42.05
N PRO A 724 -4.98 -6.20 42.31
CA PRO A 724 -4.00 -5.92 43.36
C PRO A 724 -4.58 -6.24 44.75
N VAL A 725 -3.74 -6.80 45.64
CA VAL A 725 -4.10 -7.18 47.01
C VAL A 725 -3.30 -6.36 48.01
N SER A 726 -4.00 -5.70 48.94
CA SER A 726 -3.39 -4.93 50.04
C SER A 726 -3.78 -5.44 51.44
N GLY A 727 -4.56 -6.51 51.54
CA GLY A 727 -5.10 -7.05 52.78
C GLY A 727 -5.42 -8.55 52.69
N ALA A 728 -6.39 -9.02 53.49
CA ALA A 728 -6.85 -10.40 53.40
C ALA A 728 -7.56 -10.64 52.06
N THR A 729 -7.28 -11.77 51.43
CA THR A 729 -7.92 -12.20 50.18
C THR A 729 -8.31 -13.68 50.26
N PRO A 730 -9.41 -14.08 49.63
CA PRO A 730 -9.76 -15.48 49.55
C PRO A 730 -8.86 -16.20 48.52
N ILE A 731 -8.53 -17.46 48.78
CA ILE A 731 -7.89 -18.37 47.80
C ILE A 731 -8.64 -19.70 47.80
N GLY A 732 -8.82 -20.30 46.63
CA GLY A 732 -9.52 -21.57 46.52
C GLY A 732 -9.95 -21.90 45.08
N PRO A 733 -10.44 -23.12 44.84
CA PRO A 733 -10.88 -23.53 43.50
C PRO A 733 -11.93 -22.58 42.88
N LYS A 734 -12.85 -22.02 43.69
CA LYS A 734 -13.84 -21.03 43.25
C LYS A 734 -13.35 -19.61 43.45
N SER A 735 -12.72 -19.31 44.59
CA SER A 735 -12.31 -17.95 44.92
C SER A 735 -11.14 -17.42 44.10
N GLY A 736 -10.30 -18.29 43.52
CA GLY A 736 -9.15 -17.89 42.71
C GLY A 736 -7.81 -18.17 43.37
N GLN A 737 -6.74 -17.56 42.84
CA GLN A 737 -5.35 -17.85 43.23
C GLN A 737 -4.64 -16.60 43.73
N LEU A 738 -3.61 -16.78 44.55
CA LEU A 738 -2.73 -15.68 44.98
C LEU A 738 -1.46 -15.68 44.13
N LEU A 739 -1.22 -14.60 43.40
CA LEU A 739 0.01 -14.30 42.67
C LEU A 739 0.95 -13.50 43.57
N VAL A 740 2.24 -13.87 43.56
CA VAL A 740 3.33 -13.13 44.22
C VAL A 740 4.34 -12.73 43.15
N GLU A 741 4.61 -11.44 43.00
CA GLU A 741 5.54 -10.88 42.02
C GLU A 741 6.66 -10.10 42.70
N LEU A 742 7.90 -10.30 42.23
CA LEU A 742 9.08 -9.59 42.66
C LEU A 742 9.61 -8.76 41.48
N HIS A 743 9.74 -7.46 41.69
CA HIS A 743 10.33 -6.51 40.76
C HIS A 743 11.78 -6.26 41.16
N ILE A 744 12.72 -6.80 40.39
CA ILE A 744 14.14 -6.73 40.72
C ILE A 744 14.70 -5.37 40.30
N PRO A 745 15.23 -4.55 41.22
CA PRO A 745 15.73 -3.23 40.89
C PRO A 745 17.00 -3.33 40.03
N ARG A 746 17.23 -2.36 39.13
CA ARG A 746 18.47 -2.23 38.34
C ARG A 746 19.73 -2.39 39.19
N GLU A 747 19.73 -1.73 40.34
CA GLU A 747 20.90 -1.65 41.23
C GLU A 747 21.01 -2.85 42.19
N ALA A 748 20.17 -3.88 42.02
CA ALA A 748 20.27 -5.10 42.79
C ALA A 748 21.69 -5.68 42.71
N LYS A 749 22.25 -6.06 43.87
CA LYS A 749 23.49 -6.83 43.92
C LYS A 749 23.23 -8.19 43.27
N ALA A 750 24.16 -8.66 42.45
CA ALA A 750 24.09 -10.01 41.91
C ALA A 750 24.42 -11.04 43.01
N GLY A 751 23.86 -12.25 42.90
CA GLY A 751 24.07 -13.34 43.84
C GLY A 751 22.77 -13.89 44.43
N SER A 752 22.92 -14.68 45.50
CA SER A 752 21.79 -15.32 46.18
C SER A 752 21.25 -14.43 47.28
N HIS A 753 19.92 -14.24 47.28
CA HIS A 753 19.17 -13.48 48.24
C HIS A 753 18.13 -14.39 48.91
N ARG A 754 18.04 -14.31 50.22
CA ARG A 754 17.09 -15.06 51.03
C ARG A 754 15.97 -14.14 51.51
N GLY A 755 14.78 -14.72 51.55
CA GLY A 755 13.58 -14.13 52.10
C GLY A 755 12.60 -15.16 52.64
N GLU A 756 11.49 -14.65 53.14
CA GLU A 756 10.48 -15.43 53.83
C GLU A 756 9.09 -14.97 53.41
N LEU A 757 8.31 -15.89 52.84
CA LEU A 757 6.88 -15.72 52.56
C LEU A 757 6.08 -16.27 53.73
N THR A 758 5.28 -15.42 54.36
CA THR A 758 4.37 -15.79 55.45
C THR A 758 2.93 -15.67 54.97
N LEU A 759 2.16 -16.75 55.11
CA LEU A 759 0.71 -16.79 54.90
C LEU A 759 0.02 -16.92 56.26
N ARG A 760 -0.96 -16.07 56.53
CA ARG A 760 -1.73 -16.09 57.78
C ARG A 760 -3.23 -16.12 57.50
N ARG A 761 -3.93 -16.97 58.24
CA ARG A 761 -5.39 -16.97 58.41
C ARG A 761 -5.70 -17.15 59.89
N ARG A 762 -6.97 -17.00 60.28
CA ARG A 762 -7.38 -17.24 61.67
C ARG A 762 -6.96 -18.64 62.14
N GLY A 763 -6.06 -18.72 63.13
CA GLY A 763 -5.61 -19.98 63.75
C GLY A 763 -4.60 -20.79 62.93
N SER A 764 -4.05 -20.28 61.83
CA SER A 764 -3.00 -20.98 61.07
C SER A 764 -2.00 -20.01 60.44
N GLU A 765 -0.71 -20.33 60.54
CA GLU A 765 0.40 -19.60 59.91
C GLU A 765 1.26 -20.60 59.13
N LEU A 766 1.63 -20.26 57.90
CA LEU A 766 2.55 -21.02 57.07
C LEU A 766 3.68 -20.11 56.60
N THR A 767 4.91 -20.57 56.86
CA THR A 767 6.13 -19.86 56.46
C THR A 767 6.91 -20.69 55.45
N LEU A 768 7.26 -20.06 54.32
CA LEU A 768 8.01 -20.65 53.22
C LEU A 768 9.28 -19.85 52.95
N ALA A 769 10.41 -20.53 52.84
CA ALA A 769 11.66 -19.87 52.46
C ALA A 769 11.61 -19.48 50.98
N VAL A 770 12.13 -18.30 50.64
CA VAL A 770 12.29 -17.84 49.25
C VAL A 770 13.77 -17.60 48.99
N GLU A 771 14.33 -18.32 48.03
CA GLU A 771 15.71 -18.14 47.53
C GLU A 771 15.63 -17.54 46.13
N LEU A 772 16.08 -16.29 45.98
CA LEU A 772 16.17 -15.60 44.71
C LEU A 772 17.64 -15.46 44.29
N THR A 773 18.00 -15.97 43.12
CA THR A 773 19.29 -15.66 42.49
C THR A 773 19.13 -14.49 41.53
N VAL A 774 19.80 -13.37 41.81
CA VAL A 774 19.90 -12.23 40.90
C VAL A 774 21.16 -12.40 40.05
N TRP A 775 20.99 -12.59 38.75
CA TRP A 775 22.10 -12.70 37.80
C TRP A 775 22.85 -11.37 37.69
N ASN A 776 24.15 -11.41 37.41
CA ASN A 776 24.91 -10.21 37.03
C ASN A 776 24.60 -9.75 35.59
N LEU A 777 23.31 -9.61 35.28
CA LEU A 777 22.73 -9.30 33.99
C LEU A 777 21.60 -8.30 34.23
N ALA A 778 21.42 -7.33 33.33
CA ALA A 778 20.30 -6.40 33.41
C ALA A 778 19.53 -6.39 32.09
N LEU A 779 18.20 -6.39 32.16
CA LEU A 779 17.35 -6.30 30.97
C LEU A 779 17.40 -4.89 30.39
N SER A 780 17.27 -4.74 29.08
CA SER A 780 17.20 -3.40 28.47
C SER A 780 15.94 -2.66 28.95
N ARG A 781 16.05 -1.35 29.14
CA ARG A 781 14.88 -0.47 29.41
C ARG A 781 14.15 -0.09 28.12
N GLU A 782 14.86 -0.04 26.99
CA GLU A 782 14.25 0.05 25.66
C GLU A 782 14.04 -1.37 25.12
N LEU A 783 12.86 -1.66 24.58
CA LEU A 783 12.54 -3.03 24.19
C LEU A 783 13.26 -3.40 22.88
N ASN A 784 13.90 -4.56 22.87
CA ASN A 784 14.48 -5.16 21.66
C ASN A 784 13.49 -6.08 20.93
N PHE A 785 12.28 -6.21 21.47
CA PHE A 785 11.17 -6.99 20.91
C PHE A 785 9.85 -6.44 21.42
N LEU A 786 8.85 -6.30 20.55
CA LEU A 786 7.59 -5.63 20.85
C LEU A 786 6.42 -6.63 20.95
N PRO A 787 5.96 -7.00 22.15
CA PRO A 787 4.60 -7.48 22.34
C PRO A 787 3.66 -6.27 22.21
N GLU A 788 3.25 -5.98 20.97
CA GLU A 788 2.40 -4.85 20.63
C GLU A 788 0.93 -5.23 20.77
N MET A 789 0.32 -4.74 21.84
CA MET A 789 -1.07 -4.90 22.20
C MET A 789 -1.91 -3.95 21.33
N ASN A 790 -2.50 -4.47 20.25
CA ASN A 790 -3.31 -3.66 19.34
C ASN A 790 -4.70 -3.37 19.94
N ALA A 791 -5.22 -2.18 19.65
CA ALA A 791 -6.53 -1.74 20.09
C ALA A 791 -7.18 -0.74 19.13
N TYR A 792 -8.52 -0.69 19.14
CA TYR A 792 -9.33 0.22 18.31
C TYR A 792 -10.09 1.28 19.14
N GLY A 793 -9.73 1.42 20.41
CA GLY A 793 -10.35 2.33 21.36
C GLY A 793 -10.05 1.92 22.79
N LEU A 794 -10.17 2.87 23.71
CA LEU A 794 -9.96 2.65 25.13
C LEU A 794 -11.17 3.16 25.92
N PRO A 795 -11.60 2.44 26.96
CA PRO A 795 -12.43 3.01 28.02
C PRO A 795 -11.70 4.18 28.71
N GLY A 796 -12.42 4.96 29.53
CA GLY A 796 -11.89 6.18 30.16
C GLY A 796 -10.52 6.05 30.86
N ALA A 797 -9.94 7.18 31.27
CA ALA A 797 -8.59 7.24 31.86
C ALA A 797 -7.49 6.62 30.96
N GLU A 798 -7.49 6.96 29.66
CA GLU A 798 -6.57 6.47 28.63
C GLU A 798 -5.10 6.29 29.08
N ARG A 799 -4.54 7.27 29.82
CA ARG A 799 -3.15 7.21 30.31
C ARG A 799 -2.86 5.97 31.18
N GLU A 800 -3.83 5.51 31.96
CA GLU A 800 -3.66 4.36 32.85
C GLU A 800 -3.51 3.04 32.07
N TRP A 801 -4.06 2.98 30.86
CA TRP A 801 -3.91 1.83 29.95
C TRP A 801 -2.50 1.74 29.37
N TYR A 802 -1.95 2.86 28.91
CA TYR A 802 -0.55 2.93 28.50
C TYR A 802 0.40 2.63 29.67
N ARG A 803 0.12 3.15 30.87
CA ARG A 803 0.91 2.88 32.08
C ARG A 803 0.91 1.39 32.43
N LEU A 804 -0.24 0.72 32.36
CA LEU A 804 -0.32 -0.71 32.65
C LEU A 804 0.47 -1.54 31.63
N ALA A 805 0.33 -1.26 30.32
CA ALA A 805 1.13 -1.94 29.29
C ALA A 805 2.64 -1.70 29.52
N HIS A 806 3.01 -0.45 29.78
CA HIS A 806 4.39 -0.06 30.03
C HIS A 806 5.00 -0.79 31.24
N GLN A 807 4.25 -0.90 32.34
CA GLN A 807 4.62 -1.66 33.55
C GLN A 807 4.89 -3.13 33.25
N HIS A 808 4.13 -3.73 32.32
CA HIS A 808 4.28 -5.12 31.91
C HIS A 808 5.24 -5.32 30.73
N ARG A 809 6.07 -4.32 30.40
CA ARG A 809 7.03 -4.40 29.27
C ARG A 809 6.36 -4.80 27.95
N THR A 810 5.09 -4.44 27.77
CA THR A 810 4.35 -4.54 26.51
C THR A 810 4.07 -3.14 25.96
N VAL A 811 3.58 -3.07 24.72
CA VAL A 811 3.34 -1.80 24.03
C VAL A 811 1.88 -1.72 23.65
N LEU A 812 1.10 -0.81 24.24
CA LEU A 812 -0.27 -0.56 23.80
C LEU A 812 -0.24 0.40 22.61
N ASN A 813 -0.81 0.01 21.48
CA ASN A 813 -0.93 0.86 20.30
C ASN A 813 -2.39 0.93 19.85
N VAL A 814 -2.94 2.14 19.83
CA VAL A 814 -4.38 2.38 19.64
C VAL A 814 -4.62 3.14 18.34
N VAL A 815 -5.41 2.57 17.44
CA VAL A 815 -5.75 3.25 16.17
C VAL A 815 -6.57 4.53 16.48
N PRO A 816 -6.12 5.72 16.05
CA PRO A 816 -6.70 6.99 16.48
C PRO A 816 -7.93 7.43 15.65
N TYR A 817 -8.46 6.56 14.80
CA TYR A 817 -9.62 6.83 13.97
C TYR A 817 -10.45 5.56 13.75
N SER A 818 -11.74 5.75 13.47
CA SER A 818 -12.65 4.66 13.14
C SER A 818 -12.60 4.28 11.66
N GLN A 819 -13.17 3.13 11.30
CA GLN A 819 -13.33 2.68 9.92
C GLN A 819 -14.17 3.62 9.03
N ARG A 820 -14.90 4.57 9.63
CA ARG A 820 -15.58 5.67 8.89
C ARG A 820 -14.65 6.81 8.51
N GLY A 821 -13.36 6.73 8.86
CA GLY A 821 -12.40 7.81 8.67
C GLY A 821 -12.62 9.00 9.63
N ILE A 822 -13.22 8.74 10.80
CA ILE A 822 -13.44 9.76 11.84
C ILE A 822 -12.32 9.64 12.87
N VAL A 823 -11.52 10.69 12.99
CA VAL A 823 -10.45 10.82 13.98
C VAL A 823 -11.04 11.04 15.36
N SER A 824 -10.53 10.33 16.37
CA SER A 824 -10.91 10.52 17.77
C SER A 824 -10.52 11.91 18.26
N GLU A 825 -11.32 12.48 19.15
CA GLU A 825 -11.09 13.82 19.69
C GLU A 825 -9.69 13.96 20.32
N GLY A 826 -8.96 15.02 19.96
CA GLY A 826 -7.60 15.27 20.43
C GLY A 826 -6.54 14.30 19.88
N ALA A 827 -6.89 13.35 18.99
CA ALA A 827 -5.93 12.43 18.39
C ALA A 827 -5.19 13.01 17.18
N ALA A 828 -5.60 14.19 16.69
CA ALA A 828 -4.94 14.94 15.63
C ALA A 828 -4.82 16.43 16.00
N PRO A 829 -3.79 17.14 15.50
CA PRO A 829 -3.75 18.59 15.57
C PRO A 829 -4.91 19.21 14.79
N ARG A 830 -5.40 20.38 15.24
CA ARG A 830 -6.40 21.13 14.48
C ARG A 830 -5.73 21.83 13.31
N ILE A 831 -6.38 21.87 12.16
CA ILE A 831 -5.87 22.57 10.97
C ILE A 831 -6.75 23.79 10.71
N GLN A 832 -6.15 24.98 10.74
CA GLN A 832 -6.83 26.24 10.43
C GLN A 832 -6.00 27.03 9.42
N ASN A 833 -6.58 27.31 8.24
CA ASN A 833 -5.88 28.03 7.16
C ASN A 833 -4.50 27.43 6.80
N GLY A 834 -4.37 26.10 6.86
CA GLY A 834 -3.12 25.39 6.59
C GLY A 834 -2.10 25.38 7.75
N GLN A 835 -2.41 26.01 8.89
CA GLN A 835 -1.59 25.99 10.10
C GLN A 835 -2.06 24.90 11.06
N TYR A 836 -1.11 24.23 11.72
CA TYR A 836 -1.37 23.13 12.65
C TYR A 836 -1.31 23.63 14.09
N ASP A 837 -2.38 23.39 14.85
CA ASP A 837 -2.46 23.64 16.28
C ASP A 837 -2.33 22.31 17.06
N TRP A 838 -1.19 22.17 17.73
CA TRP A 838 -0.76 20.95 18.41
C TRP A 838 -1.22 20.84 19.86
N ARG A 839 -1.88 21.87 20.44
CA ARG A 839 -2.14 21.95 21.90
C ARG A 839 -2.86 20.74 22.48
N ASP A 840 -3.94 20.29 21.82
CA ASP A 840 -4.71 19.13 22.30
C ASP A 840 -3.95 17.81 22.09
N TRP A 841 -3.22 17.71 20.98
CA TRP A 841 -2.40 16.54 20.66
C TRP A 841 -1.23 16.38 21.66
N ASP A 842 -0.51 17.47 21.96
CA ASP A 842 0.59 17.46 22.94
C ASP A 842 0.08 17.23 24.36
N ARG A 843 -1.10 17.75 24.73
CA ARG A 843 -1.71 17.48 26.04
C ARG A 843 -2.03 15.98 26.20
N ARG A 844 -2.51 15.35 25.13
CA ARG A 844 -2.90 13.93 25.13
C ARG A 844 -1.69 13.00 25.09
N TYR A 845 -0.77 13.19 24.15
CA TYR A 845 0.32 12.26 23.87
C TYR A 845 1.69 12.71 24.38
N GLY A 846 1.94 14.01 24.58
CA GLY A 846 3.24 14.53 25.02
C GLY A 846 3.85 13.77 26.21
N PRO A 847 3.10 13.57 27.32
CA PRO A 847 3.60 12.80 28.46
C PRO A 847 3.97 11.33 28.17
N LEU A 848 3.35 10.72 27.14
CA LEU A 848 3.69 9.36 26.71
C LEU A 848 4.96 9.34 25.85
N LEU A 849 5.22 10.43 25.12
CA LEU A 849 6.30 10.56 24.14
C LEU A 849 7.60 11.13 24.73
N ASP A 850 7.52 11.90 25.81
CA ASP A 850 8.67 12.33 26.61
C ASP A 850 9.00 11.35 27.76
N GLY A 851 8.09 10.40 28.05
CA GLY A 851 8.24 9.38 29.09
C GLY A 851 7.87 9.84 30.50
N SER A 852 7.44 11.10 30.69
CA SER A 852 7.03 11.64 31.99
C SER A 852 5.82 10.92 32.58
N ALA A 853 4.94 10.37 31.74
CA ALA A 853 3.81 9.54 32.16
C ALA A 853 4.23 8.22 32.82
N PHE A 854 5.52 7.86 32.80
CA PHE A 854 6.04 6.59 33.31
C PHE A 854 7.16 6.78 34.33
N ALA A 855 7.40 8.00 34.84
CA ALA A 855 8.52 8.33 35.71
C ALA A 855 8.60 7.49 37.01
N ASP A 856 7.46 7.00 37.48
CA ASP A 856 7.29 6.17 38.68
C ASP A 856 7.19 4.65 38.38
N LEU A 857 7.29 4.25 37.10
CA LEU A 857 7.21 2.85 36.68
C LEU A 857 8.61 2.20 36.53
N PRO A 858 8.71 0.86 36.46
CA PRO A 858 10.00 0.16 36.40
C PRO A 858 10.94 0.61 35.27
N ARG A 859 10.41 1.00 34.10
CA ARG A 859 11.17 1.60 33.00
C ARG A 859 11.07 3.13 33.02
N ALA A 860 11.42 3.73 34.16
CA ALA A 860 11.24 5.16 34.41
C ALA A 860 11.80 6.05 33.28
N GLY A 861 10.98 6.99 32.81
CA GLY A 861 11.37 7.97 31.76
C GLY A 861 11.56 7.38 30.36
N VAL A 862 11.18 6.12 30.13
CA VAL A 862 11.15 5.55 28.78
C VAL A 862 9.79 5.87 28.15
N PRO A 863 9.74 6.52 26.97
CA PRO A 863 8.48 6.78 26.28
C PRO A 863 7.89 5.52 25.67
N ILE A 864 6.66 5.59 25.18
CA ILE A 864 6.04 4.49 24.43
C ILE A 864 6.87 4.14 23.18
N ASP A 865 6.95 2.84 22.87
CA ASP A 865 7.78 2.34 21.77
C ASP A 865 7.21 2.66 20.38
N CYS A 866 5.88 2.67 20.23
CA CYS A 866 5.19 3.06 19.01
C CYS A 866 3.86 3.79 19.25
N LEU A 867 3.41 4.56 18.25
CA LEU A 867 2.13 5.27 18.24
C LEU A 867 1.58 5.36 16.80
N TYR A 868 0.33 4.97 16.58
CA TYR A 868 -0.37 5.25 15.32
C TYR A 868 -0.61 6.75 15.10
N LEU A 869 -0.32 7.22 13.88
CA LEU A 869 -0.64 8.57 13.45
C LEU A 869 -2.10 8.67 12.98
N PRO A 870 -2.73 9.86 13.07
CA PRO A 870 -4.08 10.08 12.54
C PRO A 870 -4.11 10.27 11.02
N ILE A 871 -2.95 10.27 10.36
CA ILE A 871 -2.83 10.43 8.90
C ILE A 871 -3.40 9.18 8.22
N HIS A 872 -4.44 9.35 7.42
CA HIS A 872 -5.08 8.28 6.65
C HIS A 872 -5.79 8.87 5.42
N GLU A 873 -6.50 8.06 4.64
CA GLU A 873 -7.17 8.51 3.42
C GLU A 873 -8.25 9.59 3.67
N ASN A 874 -8.83 9.68 4.88
CA ASN A 874 -9.88 10.66 5.17
C ASN A 874 -9.44 11.83 6.07
N TRP A 875 -8.15 11.91 6.42
CA TRP A 875 -7.57 13.05 7.15
C TRP A 875 -6.07 13.21 6.79
N PRO A 876 -5.60 14.40 6.40
CA PRO A 876 -6.10 15.76 6.69
C PRO A 876 -7.18 16.29 5.73
N GLY A 877 -7.49 15.56 4.64
CA GLY A 877 -8.51 15.92 3.66
C GLY A 877 -9.47 14.77 3.46
N SER A 878 -10.74 15.08 3.20
CA SER A 878 -11.78 14.07 2.99
C SER A 878 -11.56 13.33 1.68
N MET A 879 -11.33 12.02 1.72
CA MET A 879 -11.29 11.20 0.51
C MET A 879 -12.56 11.37 -0.32
N ALA A 880 -13.71 11.44 0.37
CA ALA A 880 -15.02 11.46 -0.28
C ALA A 880 -15.22 12.69 -1.19
N GLU A 881 -14.51 13.79 -0.94
CA GLU A 881 -14.56 15.01 -1.74
C GLU A 881 -13.69 14.94 -3.00
N PHE A 882 -12.55 14.26 -2.94
CA PHE A 882 -11.53 14.27 -3.99
C PHE A 882 -11.52 13.01 -4.88
N TYR A 883 -12.21 11.96 -4.46
CA TYR A 883 -12.20 10.67 -5.16
C TYR A 883 -13.10 10.66 -6.40
N ASN A 884 -12.52 10.40 -7.57
CA ASN A 884 -13.24 10.38 -8.84
C ASN A 884 -13.82 9.00 -9.25
N GLY A 885 -13.64 7.96 -8.43
CA GLY A 885 -14.15 6.61 -8.72
C GLY A 885 -13.13 5.64 -9.35
N SER A 886 -11.94 6.08 -9.74
CA SER A 886 -10.92 5.21 -10.34
C SER A 886 -10.41 4.13 -9.39
N TYR A 887 -10.14 2.94 -9.95
CA TYR A 887 -9.51 1.82 -9.24
C TYR A 887 -8.04 2.09 -8.90
N TRP A 888 -7.40 3.06 -9.57
CA TRP A 888 -5.97 3.33 -9.44
C TRP A 888 -5.74 4.64 -8.69
N ALA A 889 -5.15 4.57 -7.50
CA ALA A 889 -5.01 5.72 -6.61
C ALA A 889 -4.27 6.93 -7.25
N ASP A 890 -3.31 6.68 -8.13
CA ASP A 890 -2.60 7.71 -8.90
C ASP A 890 -3.46 8.43 -9.94
N GLN A 891 -4.58 7.83 -10.33
CA GLN A 891 -5.59 8.39 -11.22
C GLN A 891 -6.84 8.86 -10.46
N ALA A 892 -7.01 8.42 -9.21
CA ALA A 892 -8.23 8.59 -8.43
C ALA A 892 -8.36 9.98 -7.79
N PHE A 893 -7.24 10.68 -7.64
CA PHE A 893 -7.15 11.92 -6.89
C PHE A 893 -6.42 13.03 -7.66
N PRO A 894 -6.83 14.30 -7.48
CA PRO A 894 -6.07 15.44 -7.98
C PRO A 894 -4.76 15.62 -7.20
N PRO A 895 -3.76 16.31 -7.79
CA PRO A 895 -2.47 16.56 -7.13
C PRO A 895 -2.58 17.25 -5.75
N GLU A 896 -3.57 18.13 -5.55
CA GLU A 896 -3.77 18.83 -4.29
C GLU A 896 -4.09 17.91 -3.10
N TYR A 897 -4.82 16.81 -3.32
CA TYR A 897 -5.13 15.85 -2.26
C TYR A 897 -3.86 15.11 -1.81
N ARG A 898 -3.02 14.70 -2.77
CA ARG A 898 -1.69 14.13 -2.47
C ARG A 898 -0.81 15.12 -1.71
N GLN A 899 -0.79 16.39 -2.13
CA GLN A 899 0.05 17.41 -1.51
C GLN A 899 -0.34 17.65 -0.05
N ARG A 900 -1.62 17.58 0.32
CA ARG A 900 -2.05 17.69 1.73
C ARG A 900 -1.46 16.59 2.62
N LEU A 901 -1.36 15.36 2.10
CA LEU A 901 -0.74 14.23 2.82
C LEU A 901 0.77 14.46 3.01
N VAL A 902 1.46 14.95 1.97
CA VAL A 902 2.88 15.33 2.01
C VAL A 902 3.09 16.43 3.07
N ASP A 903 2.30 17.50 3.01
CA ASP A 903 2.39 18.65 3.91
C ASP A 903 2.14 18.25 5.37
N THR A 904 1.14 17.40 5.60
CA THR A 904 0.83 16.90 6.94
C THR A 904 1.94 16.01 7.47
N SER A 905 2.43 15.08 6.67
CA SER A 905 3.53 14.19 7.09
C SER A 905 4.79 15.00 7.45
N ARG A 906 5.08 16.04 6.66
CA ARG A 906 6.16 17.00 6.93
C ARG A 906 5.94 17.81 8.21
N ALA A 907 4.70 18.25 8.47
CA ALA A 907 4.36 19.01 9.67
C ALA A 907 4.53 18.16 10.94
N PHE A 908 4.08 16.90 10.94
CA PHE A 908 4.31 15.96 12.04
C PHE A 908 5.80 15.71 12.27
N ALA A 909 6.58 15.46 11.20
CA ALA A 909 8.01 15.24 11.32
C ALA A 909 8.72 16.42 11.98
N LYS A 910 8.43 17.65 11.53
CA LYS A 910 8.98 18.88 12.14
C LYS A 910 8.59 19.03 13.60
N HIS A 911 7.31 18.87 13.93
CA HIS A 911 6.83 18.96 15.31
C HIS A 911 7.53 17.94 16.22
N PHE A 912 7.68 16.70 15.77
CA PHE A 912 8.35 15.67 16.56
C PHE A 912 9.83 15.98 16.80
N ASP A 913 10.50 16.53 15.80
CA ASP A 913 11.89 16.96 15.95
C ASP A 913 12.02 18.17 16.88
N GLU A 914 11.15 19.18 16.75
CA GLU A 914 11.11 20.36 17.63
C GLU A 914 10.84 20.01 19.10
N ARG A 915 10.04 18.97 19.35
CA ARG A 915 9.70 18.50 20.69
C ARG A 915 10.67 17.44 21.25
N GLY A 916 11.61 16.96 20.45
CA GLY A 916 12.59 15.94 20.85
C GLY A 916 12.02 14.52 20.94
N TYR A 917 10.90 14.22 20.27
CA TYR A 917 10.25 12.90 20.29
C TYR A 917 10.97 11.88 19.37
N HIS A 918 12.25 11.61 19.63
CA HIS A 918 13.08 10.77 18.74
C HIS A 918 13.10 9.28 19.11
N ARG A 919 12.50 8.90 20.25
CA ARG A 919 12.57 7.53 20.78
C ARG A 919 11.37 6.66 20.37
N THR A 920 10.20 7.27 20.16
CA THR A 920 8.96 6.59 19.70
C THR A 920 8.93 6.41 18.19
N ARG A 921 8.41 5.27 17.71
CA ARG A 921 8.13 5.00 16.29
C ARG A 921 6.69 5.40 15.95
N PHE A 922 6.52 6.32 15.02
CA PHE A 922 5.21 6.82 14.62
C PHE A 922 4.73 6.12 13.36
N HIS A 923 3.62 5.38 13.45
CA HIS A 923 3.13 4.55 12.35
C HIS A 923 2.14 5.32 11.49
N PHE A 924 2.47 5.53 10.21
CA PHE A 924 1.49 5.78 9.17
C PHE A 924 0.87 4.45 8.76
N PHE A 925 -0.39 4.26 9.15
CA PHE A 925 -1.15 3.04 8.92
C PHE A 925 -2.46 3.40 8.22
N LEU A 926 -2.87 2.57 7.28
CA LEU A 926 -4.13 2.70 6.55
C LEU A 926 -5.00 1.49 6.89
N ASN A 927 -6.03 1.72 7.71
CA ASN A 927 -6.86 0.66 8.28
C ASN A 927 -8.15 0.42 7.46
N GLY A 928 -8.40 1.24 6.43
CA GLY A 928 -9.65 1.24 5.68
C GLY A 928 -9.86 -0.04 4.88
N LYS A 929 -11.02 -0.68 5.05
CA LYS A 929 -11.45 -1.84 4.24
C LYS A 929 -12.70 -1.54 3.42
N ASN A 930 -12.75 -2.07 2.21
CA ASN A 930 -13.87 -1.86 1.28
C ASN A 930 -15.18 -2.54 1.73
N ASN A 931 -15.14 -3.54 2.60
CA ASN A 931 -16.34 -4.18 3.16
C ASN A 931 -17.18 -3.21 4.02
N PHE A 932 -16.57 -2.21 4.65
CA PHE A 932 -17.30 -1.17 5.38
C PHE A 932 -18.15 -0.30 4.44
N LYS A 933 -17.72 -0.11 3.18
CA LYS A 933 -18.48 0.60 2.14
C LYS A 933 -19.69 -0.19 1.64
N GLN A 934 -19.70 -1.53 1.76
CA GLN A 934 -20.83 -2.36 1.29
C GLN A 934 -22.17 -1.99 1.98
N ASN A 935 -22.09 -1.42 3.19
CA ASN A 935 -23.25 -0.95 3.94
C ASN A 935 -23.61 0.53 3.66
N GLY A 936 -22.92 1.19 2.73
CA GLY A 936 -23.11 2.59 2.34
C GLY A 936 -21.77 3.32 2.14
N TRP A 937 -21.70 4.22 1.14
CA TRP A 937 -20.47 4.97 0.83
C TRP A 937 -19.92 5.75 2.02
N SER A 938 -20.80 6.34 2.84
CA SER A 938 -20.43 7.08 4.06
C SER A 938 -20.07 6.19 5.27
N ARG A 939 -20.21 4.86 5.16
CA ARG A 939 -20.01 3.90 6.26
C ARG A 939 -18.59 3.35 6.36
N GLY A 940 -17.77 3.59 5.35
CA GLY A 940 -16.34 3.32 5.34
C GLY A 940 -15.59 4.47 4.67
N SER A 941 -14.30 4.63 4.92
CA SER A 941 -13.48 5.66 4.28
C SER A 941 -12.99 5.21 2.89
N SER A 942 -12.38 4.02 2.80
CA SER A 942 -11.69 3.52 1.60
C SER A 942 -12.55 2.57 0.73
N PRO A 943 -12.50 2.70 -0.62
CA PRO A 943 -13.00 1.71 -1.58
C PRO A 943 -11.97 0.60 -1.86
N TRP A 944 -10.70 0.78 -1.48
CA TRP A 944 -9.65 -0.23 -1.53
C TRP A 944 -9.61 -1.04 -0.22
N LEU A 945 -9.03 -2.23 -0.29
CA LEU A 945 -8.67 -3.02 0.88
C LEU A 945 -7.25 -2.64 1.35
N LEU A 946 -7.12 -1.60 2.18
CA LEU A 946 -5.81 -1.07 2.60
C LEU A 946 -5.20 -1.83 3.78
N ASP A 947 -6.05 -2.43 4.62
CA ASP A 947 -5.66 -3.43 5.61
C ASP A 947 -5.94 -4.83 5.05
N GLU A 948 -4.92 -5.68 5.01
CA GLU A 948 -4.89 -7.02 4.39
C GLU A 948 -5.12 -7.00 2.86
N PRO A 949 -4.32 -6.24 2.08
CA PRO A 949 -4.53 -6.04 0.64
C PRO A 949 -4.50 -7.39 -0.10
N ALA A 950 -5.33 -7.48 -1.12
CA ALA A 950 -5.52 -8.73 -1.86
C ALA A 950 -5.19 -8.57 -3.35
N HIS A 951 -5.54 -7.43 -3.95
CA HIS A 951 -5.37 -7.17 -5.37
C HIS A 951 -4.24 -6.18 -5.63
N LEU A 952 -3.70 -6.15 -6.87
CA LEU A 952 -2.66 -5.18 -7.21
C LEU A 952 -3.13 -3.74 -6.99
N GLN A 953 -4.39 -3.42 -7.31
CA GLN A 953 -4.94 -2.08 -7.05
C GLN A 953 -4.87 -1.66 -5.57
N ASP A 954 -4.98 -2.62 -4.63
CA ASP A 954 -4.85 -2.36 -3.19
C ASP A 954 -3.40 -2.04 -2.82
N PHE A 955 -2.45 -2.89 -3.27
CA PHE A 955 -1.01 -2.66 -3.11
C PHE A 955 -0.56 -1.35 -3.80
N TRP A 956 -1.16 -1.01 -4.93
CA TRP A 956 -0.87 0.21 -5.67
C TRP A 956 -1.36 1.45 -4.92
N ALA A 957 -2.54 1.38 -4.28
CA ALA A 957 -3.02 2.43 -3.39
C ALA A 957 -2.07 2.60 -2.19
N LEU A 958 -1.68 1.51 -1.53
CA LEU A 958 -0.69 1.54 -0.44
C LEU A 958 0.65 2.17 -0.88
N ARG A 959 1.16 1.80 -2.06
CA ARG A 959 2.36 2.42 -2.65
C ARG A 959 2.18 3.93 -2.81
N TRP A 960 1.06 4.37 -3.37
CA TRP A 960 0.78 5.78 -3.64
C TRP A 960 0.77 6.63 -2.37
N TYR A 961 0.06 6.16 -1.34
CA TYR A 961 0.00 6.81 -0.04
C TYR A 961 1.36 6.77 0.69
N GLY A 962 2.01 5.60 0.74
CA GLY A 962 3.32 5.42 1.38
C GLY A 962 4.39 6.32 0.75
N ALA A 963 4.38 6.47 -0.57
CA ALA A 963 5.29 7.39 -1.27
C ALA A 963 5.03 8.86 -0.93
N ALA A 964 3.77 9.29 -0.78
CA ALA A 964 3.42 10.64 -0.37
C ALA A 964 3.84 10.92 1.09
N PHE A 965 3.60 9.97 1.99
CA PHE A 965 4.05 10.04 3.39
C PHE A 965 5.57 10.21 3.48
N HIS A 966 6.32 9.30 2.84
CA HIS A 966 7.78 9.34 2.86
C HIS A 966 8.36 10.57 2.20
N GLN A 967 7.71 11.13 1.18
CA GLN A 967 8.11 12.41 0.62
C GLN A 967 8.05 13.52 1.69
N GLY A 968 6.95 13.64 2.42
CA GLY A 968 6.82 14.66 3.48
C GLY A 968 7.83 14.48 4.60
N VAL A 969 8.05 13.25 5.06
CA VAL A 969 9.06 12.92 6.09
C VAL A 969 10.47 13.28 5.63
N ARG A 970 10.83 12.97 4.37
CA ARG A 970 12.15 13.35 3.83
C ARG A 970 12.33 14.86 3.69
N GLU A 971 11.31 15.57 3.21
CA GLU A 971 11.34 17.02 3.07
C GLU A 971 11.46 17.76 4.42
N ALA A 972 11.07 17.13 5.53
CA ALA A 972 11.28 17.68 6.87
C ALA A 972 12.76 17.63 7.31
N GLY A 973 13.52 16.62 6.87
CA GLY A 973 14.97 16.56 7.05
C GLY A 973 15.50 16.24 8.46
N GLY A 974 14.65 16.03 9.48
CA GLY A 974 15.12 15.79 10.86
C GLY A 974 15.36 14.32 11.20
N THR A 975 15.06 13.86 12.42
CA THR A 975 15.39 12.49 12.90
C THR A 975 14.22 11.72 13.50
N ALA A 976 13.02 12.32 13.55
CA ALA A 976 11.79 11.66 13.97
C ALA A 976 11.59 10.29 13.26
N LYS A 977 11.27 9.25 14.04
CA LYS A 977 11.09 7.88 13.54
C LYS A 977 9.66 7.72 13.01
N MET A 978 9.38 8.23 11.82
CA MET A 978 8.08 8.10 11.15
C MET A 978 8.12 6.99 10.11
N LEU A 979 7.34 5.93 10.32
CA LEU A 979 7.40 4.66 9.59
C LEU A 979 6.09 4.40 8.85
N PHE A 980 6.16 3.99 7.59
CA PHE A 980 5.04 3.44 6.85
C PHE A 980 4.81 1.97 7.24
N ARG A 981 3.60 1.66 7.68
CA ARG A 981 3.22 0.37 8.27
C ARG A 981 2.03 -0.26 7.54
N ALA A 982 2.11 -1.56 7.24
CA ALA A 982 1.06 -2.29 6.51
C ALA A 982 0.81 -3.73 7.02
N ASP A 983 -0.49 -4.07 7.07
CA ASP A 983 -1.21 -5.36 7.13
C ASP A 983 -0.97 -6.27 5.94
N ILE A 984 0.08 -7.08 5.86
CA ILE A 984 0.31 -7.91 4.66
C ILE A 984 -0.05 -9.38 4.92
N SER A 985 -1.31 -9.78 4.68
CA SER A 985 -1.72 -11.20 4.68
C SER A 985 -1.18 -12.02 3.50
N ARG A 986 -0.74 -11.33 2.43
CA ARG A 986 -0.44 -11.93 1.12
C ARG A 986 0.89 -11.43 0.53
N PRO A 987 2.03 -11.66 1.21
CA PRO A 987 3.33 -11.12 0.81
C PRO A 987 3.81 -11.62 -0.56
N GLN A 988 3.36 -12.80 -1.01
CA GLN A 988 3.65 -13.36 -2.32
C GLN A 988 2.98 -12.58 -3.47
N TRP A 989 1.88 -11.87 -3.20
CA TRP A 989 1.16 -11.06 -4.18
C TRP A 989 1.57 -9.58 -4.15
N GLN A 990 2.39 -9.16 -3.18
CA GLN A 990 2.96 -7.80 -3.10
C GLN A 990 3.86 -7.45 -4.30
N ARG A 991 4.48 -8.44 -4.95
CA ARG A 991 5.50 -8.22 -6.00
C ARG A 991 6.67 -7.38 -5.45
N ASP A 992 7.17 -6.42 -6.20
CA ASP A 992 8.13 -5.39 -5.77
C ASP A 992 7.45 -4.03 -5.50
N THR A 993 6.11 -3.98 -5.34
CA THR A 993 5.36 -2.72 -5.29
C THR A 993 5.65 -1.87 -4.05
N LEU A 994 5.93 -2.50 -2.91
CA LEU A 994 6.23 -1.84 -1.64
C LEU A 994 7.72 -1.91 -1.26
N ASP A 995 8.56 -2.47 -2.12
CA ASP A 995 9.98 -2.65 -1.85
C ASP A 995 10.67 -1.28 -1.73
N GLY A 996 11.44 -1.11 -0.64
CA GLY A 996 12.04 0.16 -0.25
C GLY A 996 11.07 1.26 0.21
N LEU A 997 9.77 0.97 0.36
CA LEU A 997 8.76 1.91 0.89
C LEU A 997 8.18 1.46 2.22
N LEU A 998 7.91 0.16 2.40
CA LEU A 998 7.36 -0.37 3.65
C LEU A 998 8.47 -0.44 4.70
N ASP A 999 8.23 0.14 5.88
CA ASP A 999 9.18 0.15 7.01
C ASP A 999 8.79 -0.86 8.10
N TYR A 1000 7.48 -1.07 8.30
CA TYR A 1000 6.92 -1.89 9.37
C TYR A 1000 5.87 -2.85 8.83
N ASN A 1001 6.24 -4.12 8.65
CA ASN A 1001 5.45 -5.14 8.00
C ASN A 1001 4.84 -6.09 9.03
N VAL A 1002 3.51 -6.10 9.10
CA VAL A 1002 2.74 -6.95 10.01
C VAL A 1002 2.17 -8.12 9.22
N LEU A 1003 2.49 -9.34 9.65
CA LEU A 1003 2.24 -10.56 8.87
C LEU A 1003 1.60 -11.64 9.75
N SER A 1004 0.54 -12.28 9.27
CA SER A 1004 -0.12 -13.40 9.94
C SER A 1004 0.62 -14.73 9.70
N SER A 1005 -0.07 -15.83 9.38
CA SER A 1005 0.55 -17.13 9.07
C SER A 1005 1.50 -17.06 7.88
N ALA A 1006 1.26 -16.12 6.97
CA ALA A 1006 2.13 -15.86 5.83
C ALA A 1006 3.59 -15.61 6.22
N MET A 1007 3.86 -15.13 7.44
CA MET A 1007 5.21 -15.01 7.99
C MET A 1007 5.99 -16.32 7.95
N ARG A 1008 5.30 -17.43 8.21
CA ARG A 1008 5.89 -18.78 8.29
C ARG A 1008 5.83 -19.48 6.95
N ASP A 1009 4.72 -19.35 6.23
CA ASP A 1009 4.53 -19.98 4.92
C ASP A 1009 5.48 -19.41 3.85
N TYR A 1010 5.76 -18.09 3.93
CA TYR A 1010 6.64 -17.36 3.01
C TYR A 1010 7.88 -16.79 3.72
N HIS A 1011 8.37 -17.48 4.76
CA HIS A 1011 9.47 -17.02 5.61
C HIS A 1011 10.72 -16.58 4.84
N ARG A 1012 11.14 -17.35 3.82
CA ARG A 1012 12.30 -17.00 2.98
C ARG A 1012 12.10 -15.70 2.19
N LEU A 1013 10.91 -15.49 1.63
CA LEU A 1013 10.58 -14.24 0.91
C LEU A 1013 10.63 -13.04 1.85
N ILE A 1014 10.04 -13.20 3.03
CA ILE A 1014 9.91 -12.12 4.02
C ILE A 1014 11.27 -11.76 4.61
N THR A 1015 12.08 -12.75 4.98
CA THR A 1015 13.44 -12.51 5.50
C THR A 1015 14.39 -11.94 4.45
N ALA A 1016 14.20 -12.32 3.17
CA ALA A 1016 14.92 -11.69 2.06
C ALA A 1016 14.57 -10.20 1.95
N ARG A 1017 13.28 -9.83 1.97
CA ARG A 1017 12.84 -8.42 1.98
C ARG A 1017 13.27 -7.69 3.25
N GLN A 1018 13.19 -8.32 4.41
CA GLN A 1018 13.69 -7.77 5.67
C GLN A 1018 15.17 -7.43 5.56
N SER A 1019 15.99 -8.30 4.98
CA SER A 1019 17.42 -8.05 4.81
C SER A 1019 17.69 -6.96 3.76
N ALA A 1020 16.96 -7.00 2.64
CA ALA A 1020 17.12 -6.06 1.53
C ALA A 1020 16.62 -4.65 1.89
N ASP A 1021 15.51 -4.53 2.61
CA ASP A 1021 14.80 -3.29 2.92
C ASP A 1021 14.96 -2.81 4.36
N GLN A 1022 15.53 -3.64 5.23
CA GLN A 1022 15.67 -3.39 6.67
C GLN A 1022 14.31 -3.16 7.37
N GLN A 1023 13.25 -3.84 6.88
CA GLN A 1023 11.91 -3.79 7.45
C GLN A 1023 11.88 -4.31 8.88
N LEU A 1024 11.09 -3.66 9.73
CA LEU A 1024 10.62 -4.27 10.97
C LEU A 1024 9.49 -5.26 10.62
N ILE A 1025 9.54 -6.44 11.23
CA ILE A 1025 8.64 -7.57 10.94
C ILE A 1025 7.95 -7.95 12.24
N LEU A 1026 6.62 -7.97 12.27
CA LEU A 1026 5.86 -8.43 13.42
C LEU A 1026 4.90 -9.55 13.03
N GLU A 1027 4.82 -10.57 13.89
CA GLU A 1027 3.90 -11.68 13.68
C GLU A 1027 2.53 -11.36 14.29
N TYR A 1028 1.49 -11.40 13.49
CA TYR A 1028 0.10 -11.13 13.86
C TYR A 1028 -0.66 -12.42 14.20
N GLY A 1029 -1.57 -12.31 15.17
CA GLY A 1029 -2.45 -13.40 15.58
C GLY A 1029 -3.39 -13.05 16.73
N THR A 1030 -3.98 -14.07 17.33
CA THR A 1030 -4.83 -13.95 18.52
C THR A 1030 -4.12 -14.54 19.74
N ALA A 1031 -4.34 -13.93 20.91
CA ALA A 1031 -3.87 -14.49 22.17
C ALA A 1031 -4.45 -15.88 22.45
N ASN A 1032 -3.81 -16.62 23.35
CA ASN A 1032 -4.28 -17.92 23.78
C ASN A 1032 -5.64 -17.80 24.51
N THR A 1033 -6.47 -18.85 24.40
CA THR A 1033 -7.75 -18.93 25.11
C THR A 1033 -7.56 -18.96 26.62
N ILE A 1034 -8.53 -18.41 27.34
CA ILE A 1034 -8.63 -18.61 28.79
C ILE A 1034 -8.78 -20.12 29.07
N GLY A 1035 -7.98 -20.64 30.01
CA GLY A 1035 -7.89 -22.07 30.33
C GLY A 1035 -6.87 -22.86 29.49
N SER A 1036 -6.30 -22.28 28.43
CA SER A 1036 -5.15 -22.87 27.74
C SER A 1036 -3.83 -22.44 28.42
N PRO A 1037 -2.71 -23.15 28.17
CA PRO A 1037 -1.40 -22.74 28.70
C PRO A 1037 -1.00 -21.32 28.35
N ASN A 1038 -0.77 -20.51 29.38
CA ASN A 1038 -0.22 -19.15 29.24
C ASN A 1038 1.21 -19.17 28.69
N LEU A 1039 1.91 -20.30 28.80
CA LEU A 1039 3.18 -20.54 28.11
C LEU A 1039 3.10 -20.24 26.60
N HIS A 1040 1.93 -20.37 25.96
CA HIS A 1040 1.78 -20.04 24.54
C HIS A 1040 2.13 -18.59 24.20
N GLY A 1041 1.77 -17.62 25.04
CA GLY A 1041 2.11 -16.21 24.80
C GLY A 1041 3.61 -15.95 24.87
N ALA A 1042 4.29 -16.56 25.85
CA ALA A 1042 5.74 -16.45 26.01
C ALA A 1042 6.49 -17.18 24.88
N ALA A 1043 6.05 -18.40 24.55
CA ALA A 1043 6.61 -19.20 23.47
C ALA A 1043 6.42 -18.52 22.10
N TRP A 1044 5.30 -17.82 21.89
CA TRP A 1044 5.08 -17.05 20.66
C TRP A 1044 6.10 -15.92 20.50
N CYS A 1045 6.41 -15.18 21.56
CA CYS A 1045 7.45 -14.15 21.53
C CYS A 1045 8.82 -14.75 21.15
N VAL A 1046 9.21 -15.84 21.81
CA VAL A 1046 10.51 -16.51 21.56
C VAL A 1046 10.57 -17.09 20.15
N ASP A 1047 9.55 -17.80 19.69
CA ASP A 1047 9.54 -18.44 18.39
C ASP A 1047 9.52 -17.42 17.23
N ALA A 1048 8.74 -16.34 17.38
CA ALA A 1048 8.74 -15.24 16.42
C ALA A 1048 10.12 -14.57 16.33
N TRP A 1049 10.77 -14.31 17.47
CA TRP A 1049 12.15 -13.79 17.49
C TRP A 1049 13.13 -14.77 16.84
N CYS A 1050 13.00 -16.08 17.10
CA CYS A 1050 13.85 -17.09 16.47
C CYS A 1050 13.70 -17.15 14.94
N LEU A 1051 12.59 -16.64 14.41
CA LEU A 1051 12.30 -16.54 12.99
C LEU A 1051 12.68 -15.18 12.38
N GLY A 1052 13.34 -14.29 13.12
CA GLY A 1052 13.76 -12.99 12.64
C GLY A 1052 12.74 -11.87 12.86
N ALA A 1053 11.61 -12.13 13.53
CA ALA A 1053 10.64 -11.08 13.86
C ALA A 1053 11.15 -10.17 14.99
N HIS A 1054 10.61 -8.96 15.03
CA HIS A 1054 10.90 -7.92 16.01
C HIS A 1054 9.75 -7.70 17.00
N GLY A 1055 8.66 -8.45 16.87
CA GLY A 1055 7.51 -8.37 17.77
C GLY A 1055 6.39 -9.32 17.40
N VAL A 1056 5.36 -9.33 18.25
CA VAL A 1056 4.09 -10.02 18.04
C VAL A 1056 2.94 -9.03 18.25
N ILE A 1057 1.88 -9.18 17.48
CA ILE A 1057 0.67 -8.35 17.57
C ILE A 1057 -0.56 -9.23 17.80
N PRO A 1058 -1.06 -9.31 19.04
CA PRO A 1058 -2.42 -9.77 19.30
C PRO A 1058 -3.43 -8.74 18.76
N TRP A 1059 -4.34 -9.16 17.88
CA TRP A 1059 -5.14 -8.24 17.04
C TRP A 1059 -6.09 -7.28 17.77
N GLN A 1060 -6.57 -7.67 18.95
CA GLN A 1060 -7.37 -6.83 19.85
C GLN A 1060 -7.11 -7.29 21.28
N THR A 1061 -6.84 -6.34 22.18
CA THR A 1061 -6.34 -6.64 23.52
C THR A 1061 -7.19 -6.02 24.65
N ILE A 1062 -8.19 -5.22 24.28
CA ILE A 1062 -9.10 -4.58 25.23
C ILE A 1062 -10.35 -5.43 25.40
N GLY A 1063 -10.61 -5.90 26.63
CA GLY A 1063 -11.82 -6.62 26.97
C GLY A 1063 -13.05 -5.71 27.01
N THR A 1064 -14.24 -6.29 26.83
CA THR A 1064 -15.50 -5.59 27.11
C THR A 1064 -15.83 -5.69 28.61
N PRO A 1065 -16.81 -4.91 29.13
CA PRO A 1065 -17.31 -5.12 30.50
C PRO A 1065 -17.78 -6.56 30.78
N GLN A 1066 -18.16 -7.32 29.76
CA GLN A 1066 -18.57 -8.72 29.93
C GLN A 1066 -17.41 -9.69 30.13
N ALA A 1067 -16.16 -9.28 29.85
CA ALA A 1067 -14.99 -10.13 30.07
C ALA A 1067 -14.87 -10.64 31.52
N TRP A 1068 -15.43 -9.91 32.49
CA TRP A 1068 -15.50 -10.33 33.91
C TRP A 1068 -16.46 -11.49 34.17
N LYS A 1069 -17.43 -11.71 33.29
CA LYS A 1069 -18.51 -12.69 33.47
C LYS A 1069 -18.40 -13.87 32.50
N GLN A 1070 -17.74 -13.67 31.37
CA GLN A 1070 -17.57 -14.68 30.33
C GLN A 1070 -16.17 -14.55 29.71
N PRO A 1071 -15.63 -15.65 29.15
CA PRO A 1071 -14.27 -15.65 28.67
C PRO A 1071 -14.18 -14.87 27.36
N GLU A 1072 -13.32 -13.86 27.33
CA GLU A 1072 -13.01 -13.08 26.12
C GLU A 1072 -11.53 -13.23 25.78
N GLU A 1073 -11.23 -13.83 24.63
CA GLU A 1073 -9.85 -14.03 24.18
C GLU A 1073 -9.11 -12.71 23.97
N THR A 1074 -9.84 -11.67 23.57
CA THR A 1074 -9.34 -10.31 23.39
C THR A 1074 -9.06 -9.58 24.70
N ALA A 1075 -9.53 -10.07 25.85
CA ALA A 1075 -9.35 -9.37 27.14
C ALA A 1075 -7.96 -9.64 27.76
N LEU A 1076 -6.90 -9.04 27.20
CA LEU A 1076 -5.61 -8.97 27.89
C LEU A 1076 -5.57 -7.84 28.93
N PHE A 1077 -6.35 -6.80 28.66
CA PHE A 1077 -6.64 -5.69 29.58
C PHE A 1077 -8.13 -5.72 29.92
N TYR A 1078 -8.44 -5.85 31.20
CA TYR A 1078 -9.80 -5.88 31.71
C TYR A 1078 -10.28 -4.47 32.06
N PRO A 1079 -11.38 -3.97 31.49
CA PRO A 1079 -11.93 -2.67 31.85
C PRO A 1079 -12.53 -2.71 33.25
N THR A 1080 -12.48 -1.61 34.00
CA THR A 1080 -13.22 -1.48 35.28
C THR A 1080 -14.13 -0.25 35.25
N ASP A 1081 -15.10 -0.21 36.16
CA ASP A 1081 -16.00 0.94 36.31
C ASP A 1081 -15.24 2.23 36.67
N SER A 1082 -14.05 2.12 37.27
CA SER A 1082 -13.18 3.25 37.59
C SER A 1082 -12.45 3.84 36.36
N GLY A 1083 -12.52 3.16 35.21
CA GLY A 1083 -11.72 3.45 34.02
C GLY A 1083 -10.29 2.91 34.06
N LYS A 1084 -9.75 2.57 35.24
CA LYS A 1084 -8.41 1.96 35.35
C LYS A 1084 -8.44 0.50 34.92
N PRO A 1085 -7.54 0.05 34.03
CA PRO A 1085 -7.53 -1.34 33.59
C PRO A 1085 -6.90 -2.27 34.62
N VAL A 1086 -7.26 -3.55 34.51
CA VAL A 1086 -6.70 -4.66 35.28
C VAL A 1086 -5.95 -5.61 34.32
N PRO A 1087 -4.72 -6.04 34.63
CA PRO A 1087 -3.97 -6.94 33.76
C PRO A 1087 -4.51 -8.37 33.85
N SER A 1088 -4.43 -9.12 32.76
CA SER A 1088 -4.65 -10.57 32.78
C SER A 1088 -3.35 -11.35 33.05
N LEU A 1089 -3.48 -12.62 33.48
CA LEU A 1089 -2.36 -13.55 33.54
C LEU A 1089 -1.74 -13.77 32.14
N ARG A 1090 -2.57 -13.73 31.09
CA ARG A 1090 -2.10 -13.79 29.69
C ARG A 1090 -1.24 -12.58 29.31
N LEU A 1091 -1.57 -11.36 29.75
CA LEU A 1091 -0.73 -10.17 29.54
C LEU A 1091 0.64 -10.35 30.21
N LYS A 1092 0.67 -10.92 31.42
CA LYS A 1092 1.92 -11.25 32.13
C LYS A 1092 2.72 -12.35 31.42
N ALA A 1093 2.08 -13.22 30.65
CA ALA A 1093 2.79 -14.17 29.79
C ALA A 1093 3.53 -13.48 28.62
N TYR A 1094 2.94 -12.45 28.00
CA TYR A 1094 3.64 -11.63 27.01
C TYR A 1094 4.81 -10.85 27.64
N ARG A 1095 4.64 -10.32 28.86
CA ARG A 1095 5.77 -9.76 29.63
C ARG A 1095 6.89 -10.77 29.76
N ARG A 1096 6.57 -12.00 30.16
CA ARG A 1096 7.57 -13.06 30.35
C ARG A 1096 8.26 -13.41 29.03
N GLY A 1097 7.52 -13.54 27.94
CA GLY A 1097 8.08 -13.72 26.59
C GLY A 1097 9.02 -12.59 26.18
N GLN A 1098 8.63 -11.33 26.46
CA GLN A 1098 9.46 -10.17 26.19
C GLN A 1098 10.80 -10.22 26.96
N GLN A 1099 10.74 -10.49 28.26
CA GLN A 1099 11.93 -10.62 29.10
C GLN A 1099 12.82 -11.76 28.61
N ASP A 1100 12.25 -12.92 28.24
CA ASP A 1100 13.01 -14.07 27.74
C ASP A 1100 13.69 -13.76 26.39
N VAL A 1101 13.07 -12.95 25.52
CA VAL A 1101 13.71 -12.45 24.30
C VAL A 1101 14.87 -11.50 24.60
N GLU A 1102 14.81 -10.68 25.66
CA GLU A 1102 15.97 -9.86 26.06
C GLU A 1102 17.18 -10.74 26.43
N TYR A 1103 16.99 -11.91 27.06
CA TYR A 1103 18.08 -12.86 27.27
C TYR A 1103 18.65 -13.36 25.93
N LEU A 1104 17.80 -13.65 24.95
CA LEU A 1104 18.22 -14.12 23.62
C LEU A 1104 19.01 -13.08 22.84
N VAL A 1105 18.60 -11.81 22.89
CA VAL A 1105 19.31 -10.70 22.24
C VAL A 1105 20.72 -10.56 22.81
N GLN A 1106 20.86 -10.60 24.14
CA GLN A 1106 22.18 -10.55 24.79
C GLN A 1106 23.01 -11.80 24.49
N LEU A 1107 22.36 -12.97 24.47
CA LEU A 1107 23.01 -14.24 24.16
C LEU A 1107 23.58 -14.26 22.74
N ALA A 1108 22.81 -13.78 21.75
CA ALA A 1108 23.24 -13.65 20.37
C ALA A 1108 24.46 -12.73 20.26
N ALA A 1109 24.39 -11.55 20.89
CA ALA A 1109 25.48 -10.58 20.88
C ALA A 1109 26.77 -11.13 21.52
N VAL A 1110 26.68 -11.73 22.71
CA VAL A 1110 27.84 -12.27 23.44
C VAL A 1110 28.41 -13.53 22.77
N ALA A 1111 27.56 -14.35 22.14
CA ALA A 1111 28.01 -15.54 21.42
C ALA A 1111 28.52 -15.23 20.00
N GLY A 1112 28.36 -14.00 19.50
CA GLY A 1112 28.71 -13.62 18.13
C GLY A 1112 27.86 -14.33 17.07
N LEU A 1113 26.60 -14.65 17.40
CA LEU A 1113 25.65 -15.33 16.51
C LEU A 1113 24.61 -14.32 16.00
N SER A 1114 24.19 -14.46 14.75
CA SER A 1114 23.02 -13.74 14.26
C SER A 1114 21.72 -14.25 14.93
N GLN A 1115 20.66 -13.44 14.87
CA GLN A 1115 19.33 -13.81 15.37
C GLN A 1115 18.84 -15.12 14.77
N LEU A 1116 19.00 -15.32 13.45
CA LEU A 1116 18.52 -16.52 12.77
C LEU A 1116 19.36 -17.76 13.13
N GLU A 1117 20.68 -17.61 13.29
CA GLU A 1117 21.55 -18.73 13.71
C GLU A 1117 21.21 -19.20 15.13
N LEU A 1118 21.12 -18.27 16.09
CA LEU A 1118 20.70 -18.62 17.45
C LEU A 1118 19.26 -19.13 17.46
N GLY A 1119 18.38 -18.50 16.70
CA GLY A 1119 16.96 -18.87 16.60
C GLY A 1119 16.76 -20.32 16.15
N GLN A 1120 17.49 -20.78 15.13
CA GLN A 1120 17.44 -22.17 14.68
C GLN A 1120 17.86 -23.15 15.79
N LEU A 1121 18.93 -22.84 16.53
CA LEU A 1121 19.41 -23.66 17.64
C LEU A 1121 18.41 -23.72 18.79
N VAL A 1122 17.78 -22.58 19.13
CA VAL A 1122 16.77 -22.49 20.18
C VAL A 1122 15.50 -23.25 19.79
N ARG A 1123 15.01 -23.08 18.56
CA ARG A 1123 13.83 -23.82 18.07
C ARG A 1123 14.05 -25.33 18.08
N ALA A 1124 15.24 -25.79 17.67
CA ALA A 1124 15.59 -27.20 17.72
C ALA A 1124 15.66 -27.73 19.16
N HIS A 1125 16.27 -26.97 20.06
CA HIS A 1125 16.44 -27.33 21.46
C HIS A 1125 15.12 -27.39 22.25
N LEU A 1126 14.28 -26.38 22.09
CA LEU A 1126 12.96 -26.29 22.73
C LEU A 1126 11.87 -27.07 21.96
N GLN A 1127 12.21 -27.67 20.82
CA GLN A 1127 11.28 -28.38 19.94
C GLN A 1127 10.05 -27.52 19.56
N LEU A 1128 10.29 -26.26 19.19
CA LEU A 1128 9.24 -25.31 18.86
C LEU A 1128 8.54 -25.70 17.54
N GLN A 1129 7.44 -26.43 17.68
CA GLN A 1129 6.58 -26.92 16.60
C GLN A 1129 5.18 -26.29 16.69
N PRO A 1130 5.04 -25.00 16.33
CA PRO A 1130 3.76 -24.32 16.39
C PRO A 1130 2.76 -24.94 15.44
N LYS A 1131 1.55 -25.18 15.93
CA LYS A 1131 0.37 -25.49 15.11
C LYS A 1131 -0.52 -24.26 15.08
N ARG A 1132 -0.78 -23.75 13.87
CA ARG A 1132 -1.78 -22.70 13.67
C ARG A 1132 -3.17 -23.32 13.51
N GLY A 1133 -4.17 -22.69 14.11
CA GLY A 1133 -5.58 -23.00 13.93
C GLY A 1133 -6.40 -21.72 13.83
N GLY A 1134 -7.58 -21.80 13.22
CA GLY A 1134 -8.54 -20.69 13.23
C GLY A 1134 -9.12 -20.46 14.63
N THR A 1135 -9.56 -19.24 14.91
CA THR A 1135 -10.39 -18.92 16.07
C THR A 1135 -11.86 -19.29 15.84
N GLY A 1136 -12.24 -19.66 14.61
CA GLY A 1136 -13.63 -19.92 14.22
C GLY A 1136 -14.41 -18.64 13.90
N PHE A 1137 -13.70 -17.55 13.62
CA PHE A 1137 -14.30 -16.28 13.24
C PHE A 1137 -14.90 -16.36 11.82
N VAL A 1138 -16.15 -15.91 11.66
CA VAL A 1138 -16.91 -16.03 10.39
C VAL A 1138 -17.14 -14.66 9.73
N GLY A 1139 -16.67 -13.57 10.33
CA GLY A 1139 -16.95 -12.19 9.91
C GLY A 1139 -15.87 -11.52 9.03
N GLY A 1140 -14.84 -12.25 8.60
CA GLY A 1140 -13.68 -11.72 7.88
C GLY A 1140 -12.49 -12.68 7.91
N GLU A 1141 -11.29 -12.18 7.66
CA GLU A 1141 -10.06 -12.97 7.84
C GLU A 1141 -9.88 -13.34 9.32
N ASP A 1142 -9.62 -14.62 9.57
CA ASP A 1142 -9.35 -15.15 10.90
C ASP A 1142 -7.88 -14.86 11.24
N ALA A 1143 -7.65 -14.04 12.28
CA ALA A 1143 -6.30 -13.73 12.75
C ALA A 1143 -5.51 -15.00 13.15
N GLY A 1144 -6.22 -16.08 13.46
CA GLY A 1144 -5.67 -17.36 13.83
C GLY A 1144 -5.04 -17.35 15.23
N ARG A 1145 -4.68 -18.55 15.68
CA ARG A 1145 -4.01 -18.78 16.96
C ARG A 1145 -2.84 -19.73 16.76
N VAL A 1146 -1.77 -19.50 17.52
CA VAL A 1146 -0.62 -20.39 17.58
C VAL A 1146 -0.69 -21.24 18.85
N ASN A 1147 -0.54 -22.57 18.69
CA ASN A 1147 -0.50 -23.54 19.79
C ASN A 1147 0.84 -24.28 19.75
N TYR A 1148 1.50 -24.43 20.91
CA TYR A 1148 2.81 -25.07 21.03
C TYR A 1148 2.76 -26.49 21.60
N GLY A 1149 1.57 -27.10 21.60
CA GLY A 1149 1.34 -28.49 22.00
C GLY A 1149 1.85 -28.79 23.39
N ASN A 1150 2.73 -29.78 23.50
CA ASN A 1150 3.30 -30.29 24.76
C ASN A 1150 4.59 -29.56 25.17
N LEU A 1151 4.82 -28.31 24.72
CA LEU A 1151 5.98 -27.53 25.14
C LEU A 1151 6.08 -27.50 26.67
N SER A 1152 7.21 -27.96 27.20
CA SER A 1152 7.43 -28.05 28.64
C SER A 1152 7.83 -26.70 29.20
N GLY A 1153 7.09 -26.21 30.20
CA GLY A 1153 7.48 -25.03 30.98
C GLY A 1153 8.81 -25.22 31.70
N GLU A 1154 9.18 -26.46 32.03
CA GLU A 1154 10.48 -26.79 32.62
C GLU A 1154 11.62 -26.57 31.61
N ALA A 1155 11.46 -27.04 30.37
CA ALA A 1155 12.45 -26.83 29.32
C ALA A 1155 12.64 -25.33 29.04
N PHE A 1156 11.54 -24.57 29.03
CA PHE A 1156 11.57 -23.11 28.85
C PHE A 1156 12.33 -22.40 30.00
N ALA A 1157 12.08 -22.79 31.25
CA ALA A 1157 12.79 -22.25 32.41
C ALA A 1157 14.27 -22.67 32.44
N ALA A 1158 14.59 -23.92 32.10
CA ALA A 1158 15.94 -24.44 32.04
C ALA A 1158 16.77 -23.71 30.96
N PHE A 1159 16.17 -23.46 29.80
CA PHE A 1159 16.82 -22.70 28.73
C PHE A 1159 17.10 -21.24 29.13
N ARG A 1160 16.17 -20.57 29.82
CA ARG A 1160 16.42 -19.22 30.35
C ARG A 1160 17.60 -19.19 31.33
N GLU A 1161 17.67 -20.17 32.22
CA GLU A 1161 18.81 -20.29 33.15
C GLU A 1161 20.12 -20.65 32.44
N ARG A 1162 20.08 -21.49 31.40
CA ARG A 1162 21.22 -21.75 30.51
C ARG A 1162 21.77 -20.45 29.93
N ALA A 1163 20.90 -19.63 29.35
CA ALA A 1163 21.27 -18.33 28.78
C ALA A 1163 21.90 -17.42 29.84
N ALA A 1164 21.27 -17.31 31.01
CA ALA A 1164 21.76 -16.49 32.11
C ALA A 1164 23.16 -16.91 32.60
N ARG A 1165 23.39 -18.21 32.84
CA ARG A 1165 24.69 -18.75 33.24
C ARG A 1165 25.77 -18.51 32.18
N TYR A 1166 25.42 -18.68 30.90
CA TYR A 1166 26.33 -18.41 29.80
C TYR A 1166 26.77 -16.94 29.79
N LEU A 1167 25.82 -16.02 29.96
CA LEU A 1167 26.07 -14.58 29.99
C LEU A 1167 26.90 -14.18 31.22
N GLU A 1168 26.56 -14.69 32.41
CA GLU A 1168 27.28 -14.37 33.64
C GLU A 1168 28.75 -14.83 33.61
N SER A 1169 29.02 -16.02 33.06
CA SER A 1169 30.38 -16.56 32.95
C SER A 1169 31.32 -15.76 32.04
N ARG A 1170 30.79 -14.84 31.23
CA ARG A 1170 31.54 -14.09 30.23
C ARG A 1170 31.69 -12.61 30.57
N ILE A 1171 31.30 -12.23 31.80
CA ILE A 1171 31.25 -10.85 32.31
C ILE A 1171 30.55 -9.95 31.29
N PRO A 1172 29.21 -9.79 31.35
CA PRO A 1172 28.51 -9.13 30.26
C PRO A 1172 29.08 -7.73 30.07
N PRO A 1173 29.53 -7.34 28.85
CA PRO A 1173 29.56 -5.94 28.54
C PRO A 1173 28.14 -5.43 28.82
N GLN A 1174 28.01 -4.41 29.69
CA GLN A 1174 26.75 -3.71 29.77
C GLN A 1174 26.46 -3.25 28.34
N LEU A 1175 25.51 -3.90 27.66
CA LEU A 1175 25.04 -3.37 26.39
C LEU A 1175 24.63 -1.93 26.69
N PRO A 1176 25.16 -0.95 25.95
CA PRO A 1176 24.88 0.44 26.22
C PRO A 1176 23.37 0.64 26.34
N ASN A 1177 22.94 1.41 27.34
CA ASN A 1177 21.56 1.88 27.43
C ASN A 1177 21.21 2.51 26.06
N GLY A 1178 20.33 1.88 25.29
CA GLY A 1178 19.98 2.33 23.93
C GLY A 1178 20.19 1.31 22.79
N SER A 1179 20.20 0.00 23.04
CA SER A 1179 20.25 -1.01 21.97
C SER A 1179 18.92 -1.24 21.24
N GLY A 1180 17.86 -0.47 21.57
CA GLY A 1180 16.49 -0.74 21.13
C GLY A 1180 16.34 -0.95 19.62
N LEU A 1181 15.21 -1.53 19.20
CA LEU A 1181 15.03 -1.96 17.81
C LEU A 1181 15.50 -0.93 16.77
N PRO A 1182 16.22 -1.37 15.71
CA PRO A 1182 16.72 -0.47 14.69
C PRO A 1182 15.57 0.31 14.05
N THR A 1183 15.90 1.50 13.54
CA THR A 1183 14.97 2.25 12.68
C THR A 1183 15.39 1.99 11.24
N PRO A 1184 14.47 1.54 10.37
CA PRO A 1184 14.76 1.42 8.94
C PRO A 1184 15.32 2.75 8.41
N PRO A 1185 16.36 2.74 7.56
CA PRO A 1185 16.96 3.97 7.08
C PRO A 1185 15.99 4.75 6.19
N ARG A 1186 16.04 6.08 6.27
CA ARG A 1186 15.27 6.95 5.38
C ARG A 1186 15.85 6.87 3.97
N ARG A 1187 15.28 6.01 3.13
CA ARG A 1187 15.75 5.83 1.75
C ARG A 1187 15.44 7.03 0.88
N THR A 1188 16.44 7.46 0.10
CA THR A 1188 16.32 8.48 -0.94
C THR A 1188 15.64 7.88 -2.17
N GLY A 1189 14.30 7.74 -2.10
CA GLY A 1189 13.46 7.28 -3.21
C GLY A 1189 13.20 5.77 -3.23
N PRO A 1190 12.17 5.33 -3.96
CA PRO A 1190 11.81 3.91 -4.07
C PRO A 1190 12.93 3.13 -4.77
N THR A 1191 13.48 2.11 -4.11
CA THR A 1191 14.48 1.19 -4.67
C THR A 1191 13.86 0.08 -5.52
N GLY A 1192 12.53 -0.06 -5.50
CA GLY A 1192 11.74 -1.03 -6.27
C GLY A 1192 10.84 -0.40 -7.35
N ILE A 1193 11.07 -0.88 -8.58
CA ILE A 1193 10.21 -1.24 -9.74
C ILE A 1193 11.25 -1.32 -10.86
N GLY A 1194 11.79 -2.51 -11.15
CA GLY A 1194 12.94 -2.66 -12.07
C GLY A 1194 12.76 -1.88 -13.38
N GLY A 1195 13.44 -0.73 -13.50
CA GLY A 1195 13.65 0.05 -14.73
C GLY A 1195 12.51 0.97 -15.22
N MET A 1196 12.28 2.12 -14.57
CA MET A 1196 11.90 3.33 -15.31
C MET A 1196 13.18 4.03 -15.81
N VAL A 1197 13.72 3.56 -16.93
CA VAL A 1197 14.72 4.30 -17.70
C VAL A 1197 13.94 5.15 -18.70
N ALA A 1198 13.91 6.47 -18.50
CA ALA A 1198 13.67 7.36 -19.64
C ALA A 1198 14.84 7.16 -20.62
N PRO A 1199 14.62 7.01 -21.95
CA PRO A 1199 15.72 7.10 -22.88
C PRO A 1199 16.29 8.52 -22.75
N GLN A 1200 17.50 8.65 -22.20
CA GLN A 1200 18.27 9.86 -22.33
C GLN A 1200 18.57 10.01 -23.83
N GLY A 1201 17.87 10.92 -24.49
CA GLY A 1201 18.29 11.42 -25.79
C GLY A 1201 19.61 12.16 -25.59
N ALA A 1202 20.70 11.55 -26.03
CA ALA A 1202 21.96 12.24 -26.25
C ALA A 1202 21.74 13.29 -27.35
N ASN A 1203 21.72 14.57 -26.97
CA ASN A 1203 22.09 15.65 -27.88
C ASN A 1203 23.59 15.90 -27.72
N ARG A 1204 24.36 15.32 -28.63
CA ARG A 1204 25.26 16.11 -29.45
C ARG A 1204 24.61 16.28 -30.81
#